data_AF-D7ICZ8-F1
#
_entry.id   AF-D7ICZ8-F1
#
_cell.length_a   1.000
_cell.length_b   1.000
_cell.length_c   1.000
_cell.angle_alpha   90.00
_cell.angle_beta   90.00
_cell.angle_gamma   90.00
#
_symmetry.space_group_name_H-M   'P 1'
#
loop_
_entity.id
_entity.type
_entity.pdbx_description
1 polymer ?
#
loop_
_entity_poly.entity_id
_entity_poly.type
_entity_poly.pdbx_seq_one_letter_code
_entity_poly.pdbx_strand_id
1 'polypeptide(L)'
;MIGGLLAGCMEKDLYDPNYGKEPLPDPSEYFGFETRGDVNLSVNYDVPGLVALLEVYDEDPMEVVDNVPVKKEGVEALFKIFTDGNGKYEGKMNIPTSVETVYLYTSSWGVPRCVKLDIKDGMASFDMSKKDSPTANTKAVTRSYDFSKGNVPYLINSGANLYSLCKWGEGGNLTYIYNSQTGKPDPINNGYVTPQKQVGNELIGNLVERLNSFFKPSGGSVDNAYLYKGSEITNINVTQEGTTLDLVFLDRDASFNNSFGYYYYKTSDGVSNSNMRKYIVFPNVAFSVYNGALSILKCGDKVRLLFWGEDGKPSEKFPKGYTVGWFIYADGYHQNENEIDITKPLITSNGYSNGGFVSVKDEKSGKTIIGVEDGANRSFCDLLFYVDASPESSIDNPNRPNIPSDDKPIEKPDAQENLKGTLAFEDIWPDGGDYDMNDVIVEYNRAIYFNTENMINKIVDTFTPTHDGAMYDNAFAYQIDGGRFGKVTSDKDIKVESETSSIIVFPSVKQAVKGKVGTCTITRTFEKATFNKENLKIYNPYIIVKYAAGQQNRTEVHLPKYSPTSYADKSLIGSSKDVYYIDRDGAYPFAIDIPMLNFIPVTETHNIDTEYPYFKNWADSWGSKSTDWYKRYQSSKN
;
A
#
# COMPACT_ATOMS: atom_id res chain seq x y z
N MET A 1 -72.53 44.78 24.60
CA MET A 1 -73.03 43.41 24.41
C MET A 1 -72.02 42.71 23.51
N ILE A 2 -71.02 42.01 24.04
CA ILE A 2 -71.05 40.65 24.60
C ILE A 2 -71.48 39.60 23.56
N GLY A 3 -70.57 38.66 23.30
CA GLY A 3 -70.85 37.31 22.78
C GLY A 3 -69.91 36.92 21.63
N GLY A 4 -68.96 35.99 21.75
CA GLY A 4 -68.54 35.14 22.85
C GLY A 4 -67.26 34.40 22.43
N LEU A 5 -66.31 34.26 23.35
CA LEU A 5 -65.19 33.33 23.21
C LEU A 5 -65.71 31.90 23.38
N LEU A 6 -65.51 31.06 22.38
CA LEU A 6 -65.45 29.61 22.57
C LEU A 6 -63.97 29.25 22.70
N ALA A 7 -63.53 29.08 23.94
CA ALA A 7 -62.29 28.39 24.25
C ALA A 7 -62.48 26.91 23.89
N GLY A 8 -61.97 26.50 22.73
CA GLY A 8 -61.71 25.10 22.44
C GLY A 8 -60.40 24.72 23.10
N CYS A 9 -60.45 23.92 24.17
CA CYS A 9 -59.29 23.16 24.62
C CYS A 9 -58.86 22.27 23.44
N MET A 10 -57.77 22.63 22.77
CA MET A 10 -57.04 21.65 21.98
C MET A 10 -56.55 20.59 22.97
N GLU A 11 -57.02 19.35 22.82
CA GLU A 11 -56.40 18.21 23.48
C GLU A 11 -54.91 18.26 23.14
N LYS A 12 -54.09 18.41 24.19
CA LYS A 12 -52.64 18.23 24.08
C LYS A 12 -52.44 16.77 23.70
N ASP A 13 -51.90 16.54 22.51
CA ASP A 13 -51.46 15.22 22.12
C ASP A 13 -50.21 14.87 22.93
N LEU A 14 -50.42 14.37 24.15
CA LEU A 14 -49.38 13.90 25.07
C LEU A 14 -48.59 12.70 24.50
N TYR A 15 -48.99 12.20 23.33
CA TYR A 15 -48.34 11.09 22.62
C TYR A 15 -47.49 11.55 21.42
N ASP A 16 -47.38 12.86 21.13
CA ASP A 16 -46.38 13.36 20.18
C ASP A 16 -44.98 13.23 20.82
N PRO A 17 -44.07 12.40 20.29
CA PRO A 17 -42.71 12.22 20.82
C PRO A 17 -41.85 13.49 20.72
N ASN A 18 -42.33 14.53 20.04
CA ASN A 18 -41.70 15.86 19.95
C ASN A 18 -42.33 16.89 20.91
N TYR A 19 -43.36 16.51 21.68
CA TYR A 19 -44.05 17.43 22.57
C TYR A 19 -43.09 17.93 23.67
N GLY A 20 -42.74 19.22 23.60
CA GLY A 20 -41.82 19.88 24.55
C GLY A 20 -40.33 19.81 24.19
N LYS A 21 -39.97 19.26 23.02
CA LYS A 21 -38.58 19.27 22.51
C LYS A 21 -38.33 20.49 21.64
N GLU A 22 -37.14 21.08 21.75
CA GLU A 22 -36.65 21.99 20.73
C GLU A 22 -36.38 21.19 19.43
N PRO A 23 -36.71 21.74 18.25
CA PRO A 23 -36.36 21.07 16.99
C PRO A 23 -34.83 20.89 16.94
N LEU A 24 -34.39 19.70 16.56
CA LEU A 24 -32.97 19.42 16.41
C LEU A 24 -32.35 20.37 15.35
N PRO A 25 -31.17 20.96 15.65
CA PRO A 25 -30.43 21.79 14.70
C PRO A 25 -29.93 20.96 13.50
N ASP A 26 -29.46 21.62 12.44
CA ASP A 26 -28.87 20.91 11.30
C ASP A 26 -27.65 20.08 11.76
N PRO A 27 -27.54 18.77 11.44
CA PRO A 27 -26.39 17.94 11.85
C PRO A 27 -25.03 18.48 11.41
N SER A 28 -24.96 19.35 10.39
CA SER A 28 -23.74 20.00 9.93
C SER A 28 -23.24 21.11 10.86
N GLU A 29 -24.08 21.58 11.79
CA GLU A 29 -23.72 22.58 12.80
C GLU A 29 -22.94 21.98 13.98
N TYR A 30 -22.86 20.65 14.06
CA TYR A 30 -22.19 19.93 15.14
C TYR A 30 -21.00 19.12 14.61
N PHE A 31 -19.88 19.14 15.33
CA PHE A 31 -18.74 18.27 15.05
C PHE A 31 -19.08 16.81 15.40
N GLY A 32 -18.72 15.85 14.56
CA GLY A 32 -19.08 14.43 14.74
C GLY A 32 -18.07 13.61 15.55
N PHE A 33 -16.98 14.21 16.02
CA PHE A 33 -15.95 13.53 16.84
C PHE A 33 -15.32 12.31 16.16
N GLU A 34 -15.31 12.27 14.82
CA GLU A 34 -14.69 11.20 14.07
C GLU A 34 -13.16 11.29 14.16
N THR A 35 -12.52 10.22 14.61
CA THR A 35 -11.05 10.08 14.67
C THR A 35 -10.48 9.40 13.42
N ARG A 36 -11.34 8.96 12.51
CA ARG A 36 -11.03 8.39 11.20
C ARG A 36 -11.78 9.12 10.10
N GLY A 37 -11.14 9.26 8.95
CA GLY A 37 -11.70 9.93 7.80
C GLY A 37 -11.43 9.16 6.51
N ASP A 38 -12.28 9.43 5.50
CA ASP A 38 -12.05 8.96 4.14
C ASP A 38 -10.91 9.74 3.48
N VAL A 39 -9.93 9.01 2.97
CA VAL A 39 -8.89 9.54 2.06
C VAL A 39 -9.02 8.81 0.73
N ASN A 40 -9.04 9.54 -0.37
CA ASN A 40 -9.01 8.94 -1.71
C ASN A 40 -7.62 8.37 -1.99
N LEU A 41 -7.57 7.13 -2.46
CA LEU A 41 -6.35 6.46 -2.91
C LEU A 41 -6.48 6.20 -4.42
N SER A 42 -5.56 6.78 -5.19
CA SER A 42 -5.41 6.58 -6.63
C SER A 42 -4.05 5.93 -6.91
N VAL A 43 -4.06 4.72 -7.48
CA VAL A 43 -2.85 3.98 -7.83
C VAL A 43 -2.94 3.55 -9.29
N ASN A 44 -1.90 3.86 -10.06
CA ASN A 44 -1.74 3.38 -11.44
C ASN A 44 -0.30 2.96 -11.69
N TYR A 45 -0.06 1.65 -11.67
CA TYR A 45 1.24 1.08 -12.01
C TYR A 45 1.52 1.04 -13.53
N ASP A 46 0.49 1.13 -14.39
CA ASP A 46 0.63 1.01 -15.86
C ASP A 46 1.31 -0.29 -16.32
N VAL A 47 1.03 -1.40 -15.61
CA VAL A 47 1.54 -2.75 -15.93
C VAL A 47 0.36 -3.68 -16.25
N PRO A 48 0.08 -3.94 -17.55
CA PRO A 48 -1.00 -4.84 -17.94
C PRO A 48 -0.79 -6.27 -17.42
N GLY A 49 -1.86 -6.88 -16.91
CA GLY A 49 -1.85 -8.21 -16.31
C GLY A 49 -1.47 -8.25 -14.84
N LEU A 50 -1.04 -7.12 -14.25
CA LEU A 50 -0.65 -7.05 -12.85
C LEU A 50 -1.87 -6.91 -11.94
N VAL A 51 -2.07 -7.87 -11.04
CA VAL A 51 -3.02 -7.77 -9.91
C VAL A 51 -2.20 -7.74 -8.62
N ALA A 52 -1.93 -6.54 -8.10
CA ALA A 52 -1.09 -6.31 -6.94
C ALA A 52 -1.91 -6.15 -5.66
N LEU A 53 -1.48 -6.77 -4.56
CA LEU A 53 -2.00 -6.42 -3.23
C LEU A 53 -1.32 -5.14 -2.79
N LEU A 54 -2.10 -4.08 -2.62
CA LEU A 54 -1.68 -2.84 -2.01
C LEU A 54 -1.81 -2.96 -0.49
N GLU A 55 -0.80 -2.49 0.23
CA GLU A 55 -0.82 -2.32 1.68
C GLU A 55 -0.38 -0.88 2.00
N VAL A 56 -1.16 -0.17 2.80
CA VAL A 56 -0.92 1.23 3.16
C VAL A 56 -0.55 1.33 4.63
N TYR A 57 0.53 2.03 4.94
CA TYR A 57 1.07 2.19 6.30
C TYR A 57 1.21 3.67 6.66
N ASP A 58 1.13 4.01 7.95
CA ASP A 58 1.45 5.33 8.50
C ASP A 58 2.92 5.49 8.92
N GLU A 59 3.70 4.42 8.86
CA GLU A 59 5.15 4.42 9.01
C GLU A 59 5.83 3.62 7.90
N ASP A 60 7.13 3.86 7.69
CA ASP A 60 7.89 3.14 6.67
C ASP A 60 7.93 1.64 7.01
N PRO A 61 7.28 0.76 6.22
CA PRO A 61 7.21 -0.67 6.52
C PRO A 61 8.49 -1.41 6.11
N MET A 62 9.46 -0.72 5.50
CA MET A 62 10.68 -1.31 4.98
C MET A 62 11.88 -1.03 5.88
N GLU A 63 12.81 -1.98 5.90
CA GLU A 63 14.14 -1.81 6.46
C GLU A 63 15.17 -2.53 5.58
N VAL A 64 16.45 -2.28 5.84
CA VAL A 64 17.55 -2.94 5.14
C VAL A 64 18.27 -3.83 6.14
N VAL A 65 18.25 -5.14 5.89
CA VAL A 65 18.99 -6.15 6.67
C VAL A 65 20.00 -6.80 5.73
N ASP A 66 21.29 -6.74 6.08
CA ASP A 66 22.40 -7.28 5.27
C ASP A 66 22.38 -6.81 3.80
N ASN A 67 22.11 -5.50 3.58
CA ASN A 67 21.92 -4.86 2.27
C ASN A 67 20.71 -5.34 1.46
N VAL A 68 19.83 -6.17 2.04
CA VAL A 68 18.60 -6.64 1.41
C VAL A 68 17.41 -5.82 1.92
N PRO A 69 16.58 -5.23 1.03
CA PRO A 69 15.34 -4.60 1.45
C PRO A 69 14.33 -5.66 1.89
N VAL A 70 13.91 -5.57 3.15
CA VAL A 70 12.92 -6.47 3.77
C VAL A 70 11.80 -5.67 4.42
N LYS A 71 10.64 -6.31 4.53
CA LYS A 71 9.49 -5.75 5.24
C LYS A 71 9.69 -5.99 6.74
N LYS A 72 9.51 -4.96 7.56
CA LYS A 72 9.59 -5.04 9.02
C LYS A 72 8.55 -6.01 9.58
N GLU A 73 8.94 -6.77 10.60
CA GLU A 73 8.00 -7.59 11.37
C GLU A 73 7.15 -6.73 12.31
N GLY A 74 5.89 -7.12 12.53
CA GLY A 74 5.00 -6.47 13.50
C GLY A 74 4.35 -5.16 13.05
N VAL A 75 4.69 -4.63 11.87
CA VAL A 75 4.04 -3.44 11.31
C VAL A 75 2.71 -3.81 10.64
N GLU A 76 1.63 -3.20 11.08
CA GLU A 76 0.28 -3.46 10.56
C GLU A 76 -0.14 -2.41 9.53
N ALA A 77 -0.73 -2.85 8.43
CA ALA A 77 -1.25 -1.94 7.42
C ALA A 77 -2.57 -1.31 7.91
N LEU A 78 -2.74 -0.02 7.64
CA LEU A 78 -3.98 0.71 7.84
C LEU A 78 -5.06 0.32 6.81
N PHE A 79 -4.63 -0.06 5.61
CA PHE A 79 -5.54 -0.40 4.52
C PHE A 79 -4.89 -1.39 3.56
N LYS A 80 -5.67 -2.31 3.02
CA LYS A 80 -5.30 -3.28 2.00
C LYS A 80 -6.39 -3.43 0.94
N ILE A 81 -5.96 -3.58 -0.31
CA ILE A 81 -6.84 -3.82 -1.45
C ILE A 81 -6.04 -4.40 -2.63
N PHE A 82 -6.63 -5.23 -3.46
CA PHE A 82 -6.05 -5.63 -4.74
C PHE A 82 -6.34 -4.58 -5.82
N THR A 83 -5.38 -4.35 -6.72
CA THR A 83 -5.61 -3.61 -7.96
C THR A 83 -6.47 -4.40 -8.94
N ASP A 84 -7.00 -3.73 -9.96
CA ASP A 84 -7.53 -4.38 -11.16
C ASP A 84 -6.43 -5.09 -11.96
N GLY A 85 -6.80 -5.74 -13.07
CA GLY A 85 -5.89 -6.47 -13.96
C GLY A 85 -4.90 -5.60 -14.75
N ASN A 86 -4.83 -4.29 -14.54
CA ASN A 86 -3.87 -3.38 -15.15
C ASN A 86 -2.97 -2.68 -14.11
N GLY A 87 -2.98 -3.16 -12.85
CA GLY A 87 -2.26 -2.52 -11.76
C GLY A 87 -2.88 -1.20 -11.33
N LYS A 88 -4.20 -1.01 -11.51
CA LYS A 88 -4.90 0.22 -11.11
C LYS A 88 -5.83 0.03 -9.92
N TYR A 89 -5.95 1.05 -9.08
CA TYR A 89 -6.96 1.14 -8.05
C TYR A 89 -7.41 2.59 -7.89
N GLU A 90 -8.73 2.79 -7.76
CA GLU A 90 -9.34 4.06 -7.43
C GLU A 90 -10.40 3.80 -6.36
N GLY A 91 -10.27 4.43 -5.21
CA GLY A 91 -11.25 4.26 -4.14
C GLY A 91 -10.88 5.01 -2.88
N LYS A 92 -11.50 4.62 -1.77
CA LYS A 92 -11.35 5.28 -0.49
C LYS A 92 -10.75 4.34 0.55
N MET A 93 -9.87 4.91 1.37
CA MET A 93 -9.40 4.29 2.61
C MET A 93 -9.93 5.07 3.80
N ASN A 94 -10.45 4.37 4.80
CA ASN A 94 -10.89 4.97 6.06
C ASN A 94 -9.78 4.79 7.10
N ILE A 95 -9.01 5.85 7.35
CA ILE A 95 -7.78 5.82 8.16
C ILE A 95 -7.80 6.91 9.24
N PRO A 96 -6.95 6.84 10.29
CA PRO A 96 -6.93 7.86 11.33
C PRO A 96 -6.66 9.26 10.78
N THR A 97 -7.40 10.27 11.26
CA THR A 97 -7.25 11.67 10.78
C THR A 97 -5.90 12.29 11.17
N SER A 98 -5.15 11.65 12.06
CA SER A 98 -3.78 12.06 12.41
C SER A 98 -2.74 11.72 11.35
N VAL A 99 -3.10 10.95 10.32
CA VAL A 99 -2.17 10.48 9.27
C VAL A 99 -2.10 11.52 8.15
N GLU A 100 -0.94 12.15 7.99
CA GLU A 100 -0.67 13.15 6.94
C GLU A 100 0.11 12.57 5.74
N THR A 101 0.72 11.41 5.94
CA THR A 101 1.61 10.74 4.99
C THR A 101 1.42 9.25 5.12
N VAL A 102 1.45 8.55 3.99
CA VAL A 102 1.36 7.10 3.95
C VAL A 102 2.49 6.47 3.14
N TYR A 103 2.75 5.19 3.39
CA TYR A 103 3.66 4.37 2.63
C TYR A 103 2.85 3.30 1.88
N LEU A 104 2.82 3.41 0.55
CA LEU A 104 2.18 2.45 -0.33
C LEU A 104 3.17 1.31 -0.62
N TYR A 105 2.86 0.11 -0.13
CA TYR A 105 3.67 -1.08 -0.28
C TYR A 105 2.98 -2.12 -1.17
N THR A 106 3.77 -2.88 -1.93
CA THR A 106 3.34 -4.13 -2.53
C THR A 106 4.51 -5.10 -2.64
N SER A 107 4.24 -6.41 -2.53
CA SER A 107 5.23 -7.46 -2.78
C SER A 107 5.29 -7.89 -4.25
N SER A 108 4.45 -7.31 -5.11
CA SER A 108 4.42 -7.61 -6.53
C SER A 108 5.66 -7.10 -7.26
N TRP A 109 6.18 -7.92 -8.17
CA TRP A 109 7.27 -7.55 -9.07
C TRP A 109 6.79 -6.70 -10.25
N GLY A 110 7.71 -5.95 -10.83
CA GLY A 110 7.48 -5.06 -11.96
C GLY A 110 7.07 -3.65 -11.57
N VAL A 111 7.05 -3.35 -10.27
CA VAL A 111 6.63 -2.07 -9.69
C VAL A 111 7.46 -1.74 -8.45
N PRO A 112 7.54 -0.47 -8.03
CA PRO A 112 8.23 -0.10 -6.79
C PRO A 112 7.64 -0.83 -5.58
N ARG A 113 8.51 -1.43 -4.76
CA ARG A 113 8.12 -2.18 -3.57
C ARG A 113 7.47 -1.31 -2.49
N CYS A 114 7.95 -0.08 -2.32
CA CYS A 114 7.38 0.90 -1.39
C CYS A 114 7.55 2.33 -1.90
N VAL A 115 6.50 3.16 -1.79
CA VAL A 115 6.52 4.58 -2.15
C VAL A 115 5.89 5.41 -1.04
N LYS A 116 6.57 6.47 -0.62
CA LYS A 116 6.03 7.46 0.33
C LYS A 116 5.13 8.45 -0.39
N LEU A 117 3.90 8.64 0.09
CA LEU A 117 2.90 9.54 -0.48
C LEU A 117 2.42 10.53 0.58
N ASP A 118 2.42 11.81 0.25
CA ASP A 118 1.74 12.83 1.06
C ASP A 118 0.23 12.74 0.81
N ILE A 119 -0.59 12.98 1.85
CA ILE A 119 -2.02 13.19 1.68
C ILE A 119 -2.24 14.70 1.46
N LYS A 120 -2.72 15.06 0.27
CA LYS A 120 -3.03 16.44 -0.11
C LYS A 120 -4.48 16.53 -0.54
N ASP A 121 -5.23 17.48 0.03
CA ASP A 121 -6.65 17.69 -0.26
C ASP A 121 -7.49 16.40 -0.15
N GLY A 122 -7.16 15.57 0.86
CA GLY A 122 -7.84 14.28 1.09
C GLY A 122 -7.51 13.18 0.06
N MET A 123 -6.39 13.30 -0.66
CA MET A 123 -5.96 12.31 -1.66
C MET A 123 -4.49 11.91 -1.49
N ALA A 124 -4.23 10.60 -1.54
CA ALA A 124 -2.92 10.02 -1.79
C ALA A 124 -2.92 9.44 -3.22
N SER A 125 -1.92 9.79 -4.04
CA SER A 125 -1.90 9.35 -5.44
C SER A 125 -0.52 8.91 -5.91
N PHE A 126 -0.48 7.81 -6.65
CA PHE A 126 0.71 7.28 -7.29
C PHE A 126 0.39 6.87 -8.73
N ASP A 127 1.08 7.45 -9.72
CA ASP A 127 0.80 7.19 -11.13
C ASP A 127 2.09 7.08 -11.93
N MET A 128 2.49 5.83 -12.23
CA MET A 128 3.65 5.54 -13.06
C MET A 128 3.43 5.92 -14.52
N SER A 129 2.21 6.07 -15.02
CA SER A 129 1.98 6.44 -16.43
C SER A 129 2.48 7.87 -16.73
N LYS A 130 2.50 8.75 -15.72
CA LYS A 130 2.99 10.12 -15.84
C LYS A 130 4.50 10.13 -16.02
N LYS A 131 4.94 10.84 -17.06
CA LYS A 131 6.36 11.00 -17.39
C LYS A 131 7.05 12.08 -16.56
N ASP A 132 6.27 12.91 -15.84
CA ASP A 132 6.74 14.09 -15.13
C ASP A 132 5.95 14.32 -13.85
N SER A 133 6.66 14.71 -12.78
CA SER A 133 6.09 15.52 -11.71
C SER A 133 6.81 16.87 -11.72
N PRO A 134 6.18 17.98 -12.14
CA PRO A 134 6.80 19.31 -12.14
C PRO A 134 7.11 19.83 -10.72
N THR A 135 6.72 19.09 -9.68
CA THR A 135 6.96 19.39 -8.26
C THR A 135 8.12 18.59 -7.64
N ALA A 136 8.85 17.77 -8.41
CA ALA A 136 10.12 17.25 -7.92
C ALA A 136 11.02 18.46 -7.65
N ASN A 137 11.38 18.71 -6.39
CA ASN A 137 12.35 19.72 -6.01
C ASN A 137 13.68 19.36 -6.69
N THR A 138 13.86 19.79 -7.93
CA THR A 138 15.05 19.55 -8.73
C THR A 138 16.22 20.17 -7.98
N LYS A 139 17.12 19.33 -7.48
CA LYS A 139 18.32 19.84 -6.82
C LYS A 139 19.20 20.44 -7.90
N ALA A 140 19.79 21.60 -7.61
CA ALA A 140 20.81 22.17 -8.49
C ALA A 140 21.99 21.20 -8.58
N VAL A 141 22.14 20.55 -9.74
CA VAL A 141 23.22 19.60 -10.01
C VAL A 141 24.50 20.37 -10.28
N THR A 142 25.58 20.07 -9.55
CA THR A 142 26.87 20.76 -9.70
C THR A 142 27.81 20.13 -10.73
N ARG A 143 27.57 18.87 -11.12
CA ARG A 143 28.36 18.08 -12.09
C ARG A 143 27.44 17.11 -12.82
N SER A 144 27.62 16.94 -14.13
CA SER A 144 26.91 15.97 -14.97
C SER A 144 27.69 15.75 -16.27
N TYR A 145 27.53 14.60 -16.92
CA TYR A 145 28.14 14.35 -18.24
C TYR A 145 27.65 15.34 -19.32
N ASP A 146 28.59 15.96 -20.02
CA ASP A 146 28.29 16.81 -21.19
C ASP A 146 28.10 15.95 -22.44
N PHE A 147 26.84 15.62 -22.74
CA PHE A 147 26.44 14.88 -23.94
C PHE A 147 26.32 15.76 -25.21
N SER A 148 26.77 17.01 -25.20
CA SER A 148 26.71 17.90 -26.37
C SER A 148 27.79 17.60 -27.42
N LYS A 149 28.88 16.89 -27.03
CA LYS A 149 30.09 16.72 -27.86
C LYS A 149 30.33 15.30 -28.38
N GLY A 150 29.29 14.52 -28.68
CA GLY A 150 29.46 13.15 -29.18
C GLY A 150 28.23 12.55 -29.85
N ASN A 151 28.40 11.35 -30.38
CA ASN A 151 27.34 10.50 -30.93
C ASN A 151 27.37 9.13 -30.25
N VAL A 152 26.29 8.36 -30.38
CA VAL A 152 26.25 6.99 -29.86
C VAL A 152 27.35 6.14 -30.53
N PRO A 153 28.21 5.44 -29.75
CA PRO A 153 28.19 5.33 -28.30
C PRO A 153 28.96 6.49 -27.64
N TYR A 154 28.39 7.11 -26.62
CA TYR A 154 29.02 8.23 -25.92
C TYR A 154 30.17 7.72 -25.04
N LEU A 155 31.37 8.32 -25.15
CA LEU A 155 32.48 7.98 -24.27
C LEU A 155 32.19 8.50 -22.85
N ILE A 156 32.16 7.58 -21.87
CA ILE A 156 31.91 7.90 -20.46
C ILE A 156 33.24 7.94 -19.70
N ASN A 157 34.06 6.91 -19.86
CA ASN A 157 35.38 6.85 -19.25
C ASN A 157 36.35 6.06 -20.12
N SER A 158 37.41 6.73 -20.60
CA SER A 158 38.41 6.11 -21.47
C SER A 158 39.28 5.10 -20.75
N GLY A 159 39.64 5.34 -19.49
CA GLY A 159 40.46 4.43 -18.68
C GLY A 159 39.75 3.11 -18.37
N ALA A 160 38.43 3.15 -18.17
CA ALA A 160 37.61 1.95 -17.97
C ALA A 160 37.09 1.34 -19.29
N ASN A 161 37.39 1.95 -20.44
CA ASN A 161 36.82 1.62 -21.75
C ASN A 161 35.28 1.54 -21.72
N LEU A 162 34.67 2.52 -21.06
CA LEU A 162 33.24 2.60 -20.76
C LEU A 162 32.56 3.63 -21.66
N TYR A 163 31.48 3.21 -22.30
CA TYR A 163 30.66 4.01 -23.19
C TYR A 163 29.19 3.86 -22.82
N SER A 164 28.32 4.69 -23.40
CA SER A 164 26.88 4.62 -23.23
C SER A 164 26.14 4.59 -24.56
N LEU A 165 25.04 3.81 -24.59
CA LEU A 165 24.08 3.83 -25.68
C LEU A 165 23.14 5.04 -25.65
N CYS A 166 23.03 5.71 -24.50
CA CYS A 166 22.06 6.77 -24.26
C CYS A 166 22.68 7.96 -23.54
N LYS A 167 21.96 9.09 -23.60
CA LYS A 167 22.13 10.22 -22.70
C LYS A 167 21.29 10.01 -21.45
N TRP A 168 21.53 10.74 -20.37
CA TRP A 168 20.61 10.76 -19.24
C TRP A 168 20.60 12.11 -18.54
N GLY A 169 19.44 12.42 -17.96
CA GLY A 169 19.25 13.56 -17.08
C GLY A 169 19.37 13.20 -15.60
N GLU A 170 18.68 13.97 -14.79
CA GLU A 170 18.62 13.81 -13.34
C GLU A 170 18.12 12.41 -12.95
N GLY A 171 18.76 11.79 -11.96
CA GLY A 171 18.38 10.48 -11.45
C GLY A 171 18.56 9.30 -12.43
N GLY A 172 19.10 9.55 -13.61
CA GLY A 172 19.26 8.57 -14.69
C GLY A 172 18.11 8.62 -15.70
N ASN A 173 17.32 9.70 -15.68
CA ASN A 173 16.17 9.88 -16.55
C ASN A 173 16.58 9.76 -18.02
N LEU A 174 15.87 8.91 -18.77
CA LEU A 174 16.19 8.60 -20.17
C LEU A 174 15.38 9.42 -21.17
N THR A 175 14.47 10.27 -20.72
CA THR A 175 13.51 10.98 -21.58
C THR A 175 13.86 12.45 -21.78
N TYR A 176 14.44 13.12 -20.79
CA TYR A 176 14.89 14.51 -20.91
C TYR A 176 16.11 14.85 -20.05
N ILE A 177 16.76 15.96 -20.37
CA ILE A 177 17.74 16.64 -19.52
C ILE A 177 17.19 18.03 -19.21
N TYR A 178 17.19 18.44 -17.94
CA TYR A 178 16.73 19.77 -17.58
C TYR A 178 17.74 20.84 -18.03
N ASN A 179 17.28 21.81 -18.81
CA ASN A 179 18.10 22.90 -19.30
C ASN A 179 17.94 24.13 -18.41
N SER A 180 18.97 24.43 -17.63
CA SER A 180 18.97 25.57 -16.70
C SER A 180 18.94 26.93 -17.40
N GLN A 181 19.34 27.03 -18.67
CA GLN A 181 19.31 28.28 -19.42
C GLN A 181 17.89 28.61 -19.91
N THR A 182 17.11 27.59 -20.28
CA THR A 182 15.74 27.76 -20.78
C THR A 182 14.67 27.54 -19.71
N GLY A 183 15.05 26.92 -18.58
CA GLY A 183 14.15 26.53 -17.50
C GLY A 183 13.20 25.38 -17.87
N LYS A 184 13.52 24.61 -18.93
CA LYS A 184 12.64 23.58 -19.51
C LYS A 184 13.38 22.26 -19.73
N PRO A 185 12.67 21.12 -19.73
CA PRO A 185 13.25 19.84 -20.11
C PRO A 185 13.51 19.76 -21.62
N ASP A 186 14.74 19.41 -22.01
CA ASP A 186 15.13 19.11 -23.38
C ASP A 186 14.98 17.60 -23.62
N PRO A 187 14.13 17.14 -24.56
CA PRO A 187 13.96 15.72 -24.85
C PRO A 187 15.26 15.07 -25.33
N ILE A 188 15.55 13.87 -24.84
CA ILE A 188 16.71 13.05 -25.24
C ILE A 188 16.26 11.66 -25.69
N ASN A 189 17.18 10.92 -26.33
CA ASN A 189 17.02 9.50 -26.65
C ASN A 189 15.71 9.14 -27.37
N ASN A 190 15.24 9.98 -28.30
CA ASN A 190 13.97 9.73 -28.99
C ASN A 190 13.98 8.34 -29.68
N GLY A 191 13.04 7.48 -29.30
CA GLY A 191 12.92 6.10 -29.81
C GLY A 191 13.90 5.08 -29.20
N TYR A 192 14.72 5.47 -28.23
CA TYR A 192 15.68 4.56 -27.57
C TYR A 192 14.99 3.52 -26.69
N VAL A 193 14.03 3.96 -25.87
CA VAL A 193 13.18 3.09 -25.05
C VAL A 193 11.80 2.97 -25.69
N THR A 194 11.34 1.74 -25.87
CA THR A 194 9.99 1.44 -26.37
C THR A 194 9.25 0.54 -25.37
N PRO A 195 7.94 0.71 -25.17
CA PRO A 195 7.21 -0.09 -24.21
C PRO A 195 6.88 -1.48 -24.78
N GLN A 196 7.05 -2.51 -23.96
CA GLN A 196 6.61 -3.87 -24.23
C GLN A 196 5.55 -4.27 -23.22
N LYS A 197 4.31 -4.46 -23.69
CA LYS A 197 3.17 -4.78 -22.81
C LYS A 197 2.79 -6.27 -22.78
N GLN A 198 3.34 -7.06 -23.70
CA GLN A 198 3.01 -8.47 -23.90
C GLN A 198 4.29 -9.25 -24.24
N VAL A 199 4.40 -10.50 -23.81
CA VAL A 199 5.50 -11.40 -24.15
C VAL A 199 4.91 -12.68 -24.74
N GLY A 200 5.11 -12.90 -26.03
CA GLY A 200 4.36 -13.93 -26.75
C GLY A 200 2.84 -13.68 -26.63
N ASN A 201 2.13 -14.63 -26.00
CA ASN A 201 0.68 -14.53 -25.81
C ASN A 201 0.26 -14.03 -24.40
N GLU A 202 1.18 -13.83 -23.46
CA GLU A 202 0.86 -13.37 -22.09
C GLU A 202 1.16 -11.89 -21.88
N LEU A 203 0.41 -11.22 -21.00
CA LEU A 203 0.71 -9.85 -20.60
C LEU A 203 1.96 -9.82 -19.72
N ILE A 204 2.70 -8.71 -19.76
CA ILE A 204 3.98 -8.61 -19.04
C ILE A 204 3.82 -8.73 -17.52
N GLY A 205 2.70 -8.26 -16.96
CA GLY A 205 2.35 -8.43 -15.55
C GLY A 205 2.22 -9.89 -15.14
N ASN A 206 1.71 -10.74 -16.03
CA ASN A 206 1.63 -12.19 -15.77
C ASN A 206 3.00 -12.85 -15.85
N LEU A 207 3.88 -12.42 -16.76
CA LEU A 207 5.27 -12.90 -16.79
C LEU A 207 5.98 -12.62 -15.46
N VAL A 208 6.01 -11.37 -14.99
CA VAL A 208 6.72 -11.02 -13.75
C VAL A 208 6.15 -11.73 -12.52
N GLU A 209 4.84 -12.00 -12.52
CA GLU A 209 4.20 -12.81 -11.47
C GLU A 209 4.71 -14.26 -11.48
N ARG A 210 4.80 -14.91 -12.65
CA ARG A 210 5.38 -16.25 -12.77
C ARG A 210 6.85 -16.28 -12.37
N LEU A 211 7.62 -15.27 -12.76
CA LEU A 211 9.02 -15.15 -12.37
C LEU A 211 9.16 -15.04 -10.85
N ASN A 212 8.31 -14.23 -10.19
CA ASN A 212 8.30 -14.12 -8.74
C ASN A 212 8.04 -15.48 -8.08
N SER A 213 7.05 -16.24 -8.56
CA SER A 213 6.79 -17.59 -8.05
C SER A 213 7.93 -18.58 -8.26
N PHE A 214 8.69 -18.46 -9.36
CA PHE A 214 9.83 -19.34 -9.64
C PHE A 214 11.05 -19.00 -8.77
N PHE A 215 11.43 -17.73 -8.72
CA PHE A 215 12.64 -17.28 -8.04
C PHE A 215 12.45 -17.13 -6.52
N LYS A 216 11.22 -16.85 -6.06
CA LYS A 216 10.86 -16.66 -4.63
C LYS A 216 9.62 -17.50 -4.23
N PRO A 217 9.62 -18.84 -4.38
CA PRO A 217 8.45 -19.69 -4.16
C PRO A 217 7.91 -19.65 -2.72
N SER A 218 8.73 -19.27 -1.74
CA SER A 218 8.35 -19.17 -0.31
C SER A 218 8.26 -17.74 0.22
N GLY A 219 8.38 -16.72 -0.65
CA GLY A 219 8.31 -15.31 -0.27
C GLY A 219 9.48 -14.77 0.58
N GLY A 220 10.48 -15.61 0.90
CA GLY A 220 11.67 -15.26 1.69
C GLY A 220 12.96 -15.12 0.87
N SER A 221 14.10 -15.02 1.56
CA SER A 221 15.42 -15.08 0.93
C SER A 221 15.67 -16.47 0.36
N VAL A 222 15.94 -16.56 -0.94
CA VAL A 222 16.17 -17.82 -1.65
C VAL A 222 17.55 -17.79 -2.28
N ASP A 223 18.36 -18.82 -2.03
CA ASP A 223 19.64 -19.02 -2.73
C ASP A 223 19.38 -19.75 -4.05
N ASN A 224 19.50 -19.01 -5.15
CA ASN A 224 19.29 -19.49 -6.51
C ASN A 224 20.63 -19.79 -7.23
N ALA A 225 21.75 -19.95 -6.51
CA ALA A 225 23.07 -20.22 -7.10
C ALA A 225 23.11 -21.46 -8.00
N TYR A 226 22.20 -22.42 -7.82
CA TYR A 226 22.11 -23.61 -8.68
C TYR A 226 21.75 -23.28 -10.15
N LEU A 227 21.18 -22.10 -10.40
CA LEU A 227 20.88 -21.59 -11.75
C LEU A 227 22.14 -21.10 -12.49
N TYR A 228 23.23 -20.82 -11.78
CA TYR A 228 24.49 -20.49 -12.43
C TYR A 228 25.12 -21.73 -13.06
N LYS A 229 25.39 -21.67 -14.37
CA LYS A 229 25.97 -22.79 -15.16
C LYS A 229 27.25 -22.43 -15.90
N GLY A 230 27.92 -21.34 -15.51
CA GLY A 230 29.09 -20.84 -16.22
C GLY A 230 28.78 -19.71 -17.22
N SER A 231 29.81 -18.94 -17.56
CA SER A 231 29.71 -17.78 -18.47
C SER A 231 29.23 -18.16 -19.88
N GLU A 232 29.58 -19.35 -20.34
CA GLU A 232 29.22 -19.91 -21.65
C GLU A 232 27.72 -20.20 -21.80
N ILE A 233 27.02 -20.39 -20.68
CA ILE A 233 25.56 -20.57 -20.63
C ILE A 233 24.84 -19.25 -20.33
N THR A 234 25.40 -18.48 -19.40
CA THR A 234 24.86 -17.19 -18.92
C THR A 234 24.89 -16.11 -20.01
N ASN A 235 25.95 -16.10 -20.81
CA ASN A 235 26.09 -15.16 -21.93
C ASN A 235 25.25 -15.58 -23.14
N ILE A 236 25.02 -14.62 -24.03
CA ILE A 236 24.25 -14.82 -25.26
C ILE A 236 25.22 -15.09 -26.41
N ASN A 237 25.27 -16.34 -26.88
CA ASN A 237 26.03 -16.72 -28.07
C ASN A 237 25.17 -16.51 -29.32
N VAL A 238 25.62 -15.68 -30.25
CA VAL A 238 24.93 -15.40 -31.51
C VAL A 238 25.31 -16.45 -32.54
N THR A 239 24.37 -17.33 -32.89
CA THR A 239 24.63 -18.47 -33.78
C THR A 239 24.19 -18.25 -35.23
N GLN A 240 23.44 -17.18 -35.49
CA GLN A 240 22.93 -16.82 -36.81
C GLN A 240 23.34 -15.40 -37.22
N GLU A 241 23.56 -15.21 -38.53
CA GLU A 241 23.91 -13.90 -39.07
C GLU A 241 22.72 -12.94 -39.01
N GLY A 242 23.01 -11.66 -38.78
CA GLY A 242 21.99 -10.62 -38.81
C GLY A 242 21.06 -10.60 -37.60
N THR A 243 21.48 -11.22 -36.48
CA THR A 243 20.65 -11.35 -35.27
C THR A 243 20.46 -9.99 -34.61
N THR A 244 19.23 -9.62 -34.32
CA THR A 244 18.93 -8.46 -33.47
C THR A 244 18.69 -8.90 -32.04
N LEU A 245 19.11 -8.08 -31.07
CA LEU A 245 18.94 -8.34 -29.64
C LEU A 245 18.29 -7.12 -29.01
N ASP A 246 17.13 -7.32 -28.40
CA ASP A 246 16.45 -6.35 -27.56
C ASP A 246 16.56 -6.80 -26.09
N LEU A 247 16.82 -5.85 -25.20
CA LEU A 247 16.81 -6.06 -23.75
C LEU A 247 15.57 -5.40 -23.17
N VAL A 248 14.82 -6.13 -22.35
CA VAL A 248 13.59 -5.65 -21.72
C VAL A 248 13.72 -5.70 -20.22
N PHE A 249 13.52 -4.57 -19.55
CA PHE A 249 13.52 -4.47 -18.09
C PHE A 249 12.23 -5.07 -17.52
N LEU A 250 12.36 -5.88 -16.48
CA LEU A 250 11.24 -6.56 -15.83
C LEU A 250 11.03 -6.08 -14.40
N ASP A 251 12.07 -6.14 -13.57
CA ASP A 251 11.93 -5.84 -12.14
C ASP A 251 13.24 -5.38 -11.51
N ARG A 252 13.10 -4.72 -10.35
CA ARG A 252 14.20 -4.38 -9.45
C ARG A 252 13.77 -4.59 -8.00
N ASP A 253 14.56 -5.37 -7.26
CA ASP A 253 14.42 -5.57 -5.81
C ASP A 253 15.79 -5.40 -5.12
N ALA A 254 16.46 -4.28 -5.39
CA ALA A 254 17.83 -3.98 -4.96
C ALA A 254 17.91 -2.73 -4.07
N SER A 255 18.83 -2.72 -3.11
CA SER A 255 19.15 -1.51 -2.32
C SER A 255 20.15 -0.58 -3.03
N PHE A 256 21.01 -1.12 -3.88
CA PHE A 256 22.06 -0.38 -4.58
C PHE A 256 21.59 0.29 -5.87
N ASN A 257 22.14 1.48 -6.16
CA ASN A 257 21.88 2.21 -7.40
C ASN A 257 22.74 1.67 -8.54
N ASN A 258 22.29 0.57 -9.15
CA ASN A 258 23.07 -0.17 -10.14
C ASN A 258 23.06 0.49 -11.52
N SER A 259 24.22 0.60 -12.15
CA SER A 259 24.33 0.89 -13.59
C SER A 259 24.47 -0.42 -14.35
N PHE A 260 23.67 -0.63 -15.40
CA PHE A 260 23.62 -1.90 -16.15
C PHE A 260 24.05 -1.71 -17.61
N GLY A 261 24.81 -2.67 -18.13
CA GLY A 261 25.20 -2.69 -19.52
C GLY A 261 25.66 -4.04 -20.05
N TYR A 262 26.20 -4.02 -21.26
CA TYR A 262 26.72 -5.20 -21.93
C TYR A 262 28.10 -4.94 -22.55
N TYR A 263 28.76 -6.02 -22.90
CA TYR A 263 29.95 -6.05 -23.73
C TYR A 263 29.82 -7.22 -24.70
N TYR A 264 30.68 -7.27 -25.72
CA TYR A 264 30.71 -8.40 -26.64
C TYR A 264 32.12 -8.69 -27.11
N TYR A 265 32.32 -9.94 -27.54
CA TYR A 265 33.60 -10.46 -28.01
C TYR A 265 33.37 -11.57 -29.04
N LYS A 266 34.37 -11.86 -29.87
CA LYS A 266 34.32 -13.02 -30.77
C LYS A 266 34.34 -14.29 -29.90
N THR A 267 33.38 -15.19 -30.11
CA THR A 267 33.23 -16.40 -29.29
C THR A 267 34.49 -17.27 -29.31
N SER A 268 35.20 -17.32 -30.44
CA SER A 268 36.47 -18.04 -30.61
C SER A 268 37.60 -17.55 -29.72
N ASP A 269 37.58 -16.26 -29.37
CA ASP A 269 38.68 -15.59 -28.68
C ASP A 269 38.55 -15.77 -27.15
N GLY A 270 37.38 -16.26 -26.70
CA GLY A 270 37.07 -16.39 -25.30
C GLY A 270 37.02 -15.05 -24.57
N VAL A 271 36.98 -15.13 -23.23
CA VAL A 271 36.73 -13.98 -22.35
C VAL A 271 37.96 -13.11 -22.08
N SER A 272 39.17 -13.51 -22.50
CA SER A 272 40.39 -12.83 -22.06
C SER A 272 40.52 -11.42 -22.65
N ASN A 273 40.10 -10.38 -21.93
CA ASN A 273 40.96 -9.48 -21.12
C ASN A 273 40.30 -8.11 -20.83
N SER A 274 40.81 -7.45 -19.79
CA SER A 274 40.55 -6.14 -19.17
C SER A 274 40.29 -4.89 -20.05
N ASN A 275 40.34 -5.01 -21.38
CA ASN A 275 40.27 -3.87 -22.30
C ASN A 275 39.06 -3.90 -23.25
N MET A 276 38.03 -4.71 -22.96
CA MET A 276 36.79 -4.74 -23.75
C MET A 276 35.96 -3.47 -23.57
N ARG A 277 35.38 -2.99 -24.69
CA ARG A 277 34.42 -1.89 -24.63
C ARG A 277 33.17 -2.35 -23.89
N LYS A 278 32.77 -1.56 -22.89
CA LYS A 278 31.55 -1.75 -22.12
C LYS A 278 30.55 -0.67 -22.50
N TYR A 279 29.31 -1.06 -22.74
CA TYR A 279 28.24 -0.16 -23.18
C TYR A 279 27.13 -0.15 -22.14
N ILE A 280 26.95 0.99 -21.47
CA ILE A 280 25.83 1.24 -20.58
C ILE A 280 24.55 1.26 -21.39
N VAL A 281 23.57 0.49 -20.91
CA VAL A 281 22.19 0.50 -21.42
C VAL A 281 21.34 1.38 -20.50
N PHE A 282 21.41 1.11 -19.20
CA PHE A 282 20.70 1.86 -18.17
C PHE A 282 21.71 2.44 -17.19
N PRO A 283 21.89 3.78 -17.12
CA PRO A 283 22.83 4.39 -16.20
C PRO A 283 22.39 4.20 -14.74
N ASN A 284 21.08 4.17 -14.49
CA ASN A 284 20.46 3.82 -13.22
C ASN A 284 19.31 2.85 -13.48
N VAL A 285 19.40 1.63 -12.96
CA VAL A 285 18.29 0.69 -12.96
C VAL A 285 17.45 1.00 -11.74
N ALA A 286 16.39 1.78 -11.91
CA ALA A 286 15.45 2.17 -10.86
C ALA A 286 14.05 2.34 -11.45
N PHE A 287 12.99 2.03 -10.69
CA PHE A 287 11.64 2.43 -11.10
C PHE A 287 11.44 3.95 -10.96
N SER A 288 11.96 4.51 -9.87
CA SER A 288 11.90 5.94 -9.58
C SER A 288 13.01 6.37 -8.61
N VAL A 289 13.23 7.67 -8.52
CA VAL A 289 14.11 8.32 -7.52
C VAL A 289 13.33 9.41 -6.75
N TYR A 290 13.94 9.95 -5.69
CA TYR A 290 13.35 10.98 -4.82
C TYR A 290 11.96 10.59 -4.28
N ASN A 291 11.85 9.38 -3.72
CA ASN A 291 10.61 8.84 -3.15
C ASN A 291 9.44 8.78 -4.16
N GLY A 292 9.71 8.37 -5.40
CA GLY A 292 8.66 8.23 -6.41
C GLY A 292 8.38 9.49 -7.23
N ALA A 293 9.01 10.63 -6.91
CA ALA A 293 8.74 11.89 -7.58
C ALA A 293 9.21 11.92 -9.05
N LEU A 294 10.25 11.15 -9.39
CA LEU A 294 10.77 11.04 -10.75
C LEU A 294 10.85 9.59 -11.18
N SER A 295 10.04 9.20 -12.17
CA SER A 295 10.10 7.88 -12.80
C SER A 295 11.34 7.75 -13.67
N ILE A 296 11.99 6.57 -13.62
CA ILE A 296 13.21 6.26 -14.39
C ILE A 296 12.95 5.12 -15.38
N LEU A 297 12.61 3.92 -14.89
CA LEU A 297 12.23 2.76 -15.71
C LEU A 297 10.83 2.25 -15.35
N LYS A 298 10.23 1.53 -16.29
CA LYS A 298 8.98 0.78 -16.13
C LYS A 298 9.16 -0.66 -16.59
N CYS A 299 8.48 -1.59 -15.94
CA CYS A 299 8.40 -2.96 -16.43
C CYS A 299 7.94 -2.96 -17.89
N GLY A 300 8.72 -3.59 -18.77
CA GLY A 300 8.51 -3.59 -20.21
C GLY A 300 9.30 -2.55 -20.99
N ASP A 301 10.09 -1.69 -20.35
CA ASP A 301 10.99 -0.79 -21.08
C ASP A 301 12.02 -1.61 -21.88
N LYS A 302 11.92 -1.51 -23.20
CA LYS A 302 12.72 -2.26 -24.18
C LYS A 302 13.73 -1.36 -24.89
N VAL A 303 14.96 -1.84 -24.99
CA VAL A 303 16.07 -1.19 -25.70
C VAL A 303 16.72 -2.14 -26.72
N ARG A 304 16.94 -1.64 -27.94
CA ARG A 304 17.73 -2.32 -28.98
C ARG A 304 19.22 -2.23 -28.68
N LEU A 305 19.89 -3.38 -28.57
CA LEU A 305 21.34 -3.43 -28.43
C LEU A 305 22.03 -3.17 -29.77
N LEU A 306 23.23 -2.59 -29.71
CA LEU A 306 24.03 -2.23 -30.86
C LEU A 306 25.37 -2.97 -30.90
N PHE A 307 25.85 -3.21 -32.11
CA PHE A 307 27.13 -3.82 -32.40
C PHE A 307 28.02 -2.83 -33.14
N TRP A 308 29.27 -2.70 -32.71
CA TRP A 308 30.32 -2.00 -33.46
C TRP A 308 31.37 -3.01 -33.90
N GLY A 309 31.47 -3.18 -35.22
CA GLY A 309 32.53 -3.98 -35.84
C GLY A 309 33.85 -3.23 -35.90
N GLU A 310 34.82 -3.84 -36.60
CA GLU A 310 36.16 -3.25 -36.81
C GLU A 310 36.11 -1.92 -37.59
N ASP A 311 35.03 -1.66 -38.34
CA ASP A 311 34.79 -0.41 -39.05
C ASP A 311 34.34 0.76 -38.14
N GLY A 312 34.06 0.48 -36.86
CA GLY A 312 33.65 1.47 -35.88
C GLY A 312 32.25 2.05 -36.10
N LYS A 313 31.43 1.46 -36.98
CA LYS A 313 30.05 1.92 -37.22
C LYS A 313 29.03 1.11 -36.42
N PRO A 314 27.97 1.75 -35.90
CA PRO A 314 26.91 1.03 -35.20
C PRO A 314 26.08 0.19 -36.18
N SER A 315 25.70 -1.00 -35.74
CA SER A 315 24.77 -1.91 -36.39
C SER A 315 23.78 -2.46 -35.36
N GLU A 316 22.51 -2.55 -35.70
CA GLU A 316 21.52 -3.28 -34.88
C GLU A 316 21.64 -4.81 -35.01
N LYS A 317 22.40 -5.25 -36.02
CA LYS A 317 22.55 -6.65 -36.38
C LYS A 317 23.89 -7.16 -35.90
N PHE A 318 23.85 -8.13 -35.00
CA PHE A 318 24.98 -8.89 -34.52
C PHE A 318 25.35 -9.98 -35.54
N PRO A 319 26.63 -10.09 -35.93
CA PRO A 319 27.11 -11.18 -36.76
C PRO A 319 27.22 -12.48 -35.98
N LYS A 320 27.21 -13.61 -36.71
CA LYS A 320 27.41 -14.94 -36.13
C LYS A 320 28.80 -15.05 -35.49
N GLY A 321 28.89 -15.82 -34.41
CA GLY A 321 30.17 -16.13 -33.74
C GLY A 321 30.64 -15.05 -32.78
N TYR A 322 29.72 -14.19 -32.33
CA TYR A 322 29.94 -13.26 -31.24
C TYR A 322 29.15 -13.68 -30.00
N THR A 323 29.73 -13.40 -28.84
CA THR A 323 29.11 -13.60 -27.54
C THR A 323 28.87 -12.24 -26.90
N VAL A 324 27.65 -12.03 -26.38
CA VAL A 324 27.26 -10.86 -25.60
C VAL A 324 27.22 -11.25 -24.12
N GLY A 325 27.99 -10.53 -23.30
CA GLY A 325 27.97 -10.66 -21.85
C GLY A 325 27.49 -9.38 -21.18
N TRP A 326 27.26 -9.46 -19.88
CA TRP A 326 26.58 -8.43 -19.08
C TRP A 326 27.50 -7.89 -18.01
N PHE A 327 27.28 -6.64 -17.61
CA PHE A 327 27.94 -6.08 -16.45
C PHE A 327 27.01 -5.15 -15.67
N ILE A 328 27.30 -5.03 -14.38
CA ILE A 328 26.82 -3.92 -13.56
C ILE A 328 27.99 -3.23 -12.88
N TYR A 329 27.88 -1.92 -12.67
CA TYR A 329 28.54 -1.27 -11.55
C TYR A 329 27.55 -1.30 -10.38
N ALA A 330 27.84 -2.16 -9.40
CA ALA A 330 26.99 -2.31 -8.21
C ALA A 330 27.08 -1.04 -7.37
N ASP A 331 25.95 -0.40 -7.09
CA ASP A 331 25.88 0.95 -6.51
C ASP A 331 26.67 2.02 -7.29
N GLY A 332 26.81 1.81 -8.61
CA GLY A 332 27.61 2.63 -9.50
C GLY A 332 27.01 3.98 -9.86
N TYR A 333 25.71 4.18 -9.72
CA TYR A 333 25.06 5.43 -10.13
C TYR A 333 25.03 6.44 -8.99
N HIS A 334 25.77 7.54 -9.14
CA HIS A 334 25.83 8.60 -8.14
C HIS A 334 24.73 9.64 -8.40
N GLN A 335 23.58 9.49 -7.73
CA GLN A 335 22.38 10.32 -7.96
C GLN A 335 22.61 11.83 -7.80
N ASN A 336 23.53 12.28 -6.94
CA ASN A 336 23.80 13.71 -6.74
C ASN A 336 24.63 14.33 -7.88
N GLU A 337 25.44 13.52 -8.56
CA GLU A 337 26.30 13.97 -9.66
C GLU A 337 25.77 13.52 -11.02
N ASN A 338 24.72 12.70 -11.04
CA ASN A 338 24.20 12.07 -12.26
C ASN A 338 25.32 11.43 -13.10
N GLU A 339 26.29 10.82 -12.42
CA GLU A 339 27.48 10.21 -13.02
C GLU A 339 27.61 8.74 -12.61
N ILE A 340 28.46 8.02 -13.36
CA ILE A 340 28.81 6.63 -13.09
C ILE A 340 30.10 6.64 -12.29
N ASP A 341 30.03 6.18 -11.05
CA ASP A 341 31.19 5.97 -10.18
C ASP A 341 31.87 4.64 -10.55
N ILE A 342 32.89 4.73 -11.38
CA ILE A 342 33.67 3.56 -11.82
C ILE A 342 34.58 2.97 -10.75
N THR A 343 34.64 3.56 -9.55
CA THR A 343 35.39 3.01 -8.41
C THR A 343 34.59 1.94 -7.66
N LYS A 344 33.28 1.87 -7.92
CA LYS A 344 32.36 0.87 -7.38
C LYS A 344 32.60 -0.52 -7.98
N PRO A 345 32.17 -1.60 -7.29
CA PRO A 345 32.39 -2.96 -7.77
C PRO A 345 31.82 -3.19 -9.17
N LEU A 346 32.69 -3.57 -10.11
CA LEU A 346 32.31 -4.04 -11.44
C LEU A 346 32.04 -5.55 -11.39
N ILE A 347 30.78 -5.95 -11.54
CA ILE A 347 30.36 -7.34 -11.61
C ILE A 347 30.06 -7.68 -13.06
N THR A 348 30.55 -8.82 -13.55
CA THR A 348 30.38 -9.24 -14.95
C THR A 348 29.87 -10.68 -15.02
N SER A 349 29.15 -11.02 -16.09
CA SER A 349 28.65 -12.38 -16.32
C SER A 349 29.74 -13.41 -16.68
N ASN A 350 30.99 -12.95 -16.87
CA ASN A 350 32.15 -13.79 -17.13
C ASN A 350 32.82 -14.34 -15.87
N GLY A 351 32.45 -13.84 -14.69
CA GLY A 351 32.98 -14.27 -13.41
C GLY A 351 31.85 -14.60 -12.45
N TYR A 352 32.14 -15.47 -11.49
CA TYR A 352 31.23 -15.79 -10.39
C TYR A 352 31.93 -15.57 -9.06
N SER A 353 31.40 -14.67 -8.24
CA SER A 353 31.91 -14.40 -6.89
C SER A 353 30.74 -14.13 -5.93
N ASN A 354 30.83 -13.15 -5.01
CA ASN A 354 29.73 -12.75 -4.10
C ASN A 354 28.60 -11.95 -4.78
N GLY A 355 28.50 -12.04 -6.11
CA GLY A 355 27.53 -11.39 -6.98
C GLY A 355 27.75 -11.90 -8.41
N GLY A 356 26.76 -11.74 -9.30
CA GLY A 356 26.86 -12.30 -10.64
C GLY A 356 25.56 -12.34 -11.42
N PHE A 357 25.56 -13.15 -12.47
CA PHE A 357 24.46 -13.25 -13.41
C PHE A 357 24.04 -14.72 -13.54
N VAL A 358 22.75 -14.94 -13.69
CA VAL A 358 22.19 -16.20 -14.18
C VAL A 358 21.37 -15.93 -15.42
N SER A 359 21.29 -16.91 -16.30
CA SER A 359 20.33 -16.88 -17.41
C SER A 359 19.46 -18.13 -17.36
N VAL A 360 18.16 -17.95 -17.48
CA VAL A 360 17.19 -19.06 -17.52
C VAL A 360 16.28 -18.91 -18.74
N LYS A 361 15.93 -20.02 -19.39
CA LYS A 361 14.95 -20.02 -20.48
C LYS A 361 13.55 -20.14 -19.89
N ASP A 362 12.68 -19.19 -20.19
CA ASP A 362 11.26 -19.33 -19.89
C ASP A 362 10.60 -20.16 -21.00
N GLU A 363 10.22 -21.40 -20.70
CA GLU A 363 9.68 -22.33 -21.72
C GLU A 363 8.35 -21.84 -22.30
N LYS A 364 7.57 -21.06 -21.53
CA LYS A 364 6.26 -20.56 -21.96
C LYS A 364 6.39 -19.47 -23.02
N SER A 365 7.26 -18.49 -22.79
CA SER A 365 7.47 -17.37 -23.72
C SER A 365 8.59 -17.60 -24.74
N GLY A 366 9.46 -18.59 -24.50
CA GLY A 366 10.69 -18.83 -25.26
C GLY A 366 11.84 -17.87 -24.93
N LYS A 367 11.59 -16.85 -24.09
CA LYS A 367 12.57 -15.79 -23.81
C LYS A 367 13.65 -16.23 -22.82
N THR A 368 14.82 -15.60 -22.95
CA THR A 368 15.92 -15.79 -22.02
C THR A 368 15.89 -14.71 -20.96
N ILE A 369 15.57 -15.09 -19.72
CA ILE A 369 15.59 -14.20 -18.55
C ILE A 369 17.02 -14.06 -18.05
N ILE A 370 17.43 -12.84 -17.72
CA ILE A 370 18.70 -12.51 -17.07
C ILE A 370 18.39 -12.06 -15.64
N GLY A 371 18.83 -12.86 -14.67
CA GLY A 371 18.79 -12.52 -13.24
C GLY A 371 20.15 -12.00 -12.79
N VAL A 372 20.15 -10.94 -11.99
CA VAL A 372 21.35 -10.25 -11.52
C VAL A 372 21.38 -10.24 -10.00
N GLU A 373 22.55 -10.51 -9.45
CA GLU A 373 22.87 -10.36 -8.03
C GLU A 373 23.96 -9.29 -7.87
N ASP A 374 23.68 -8.24 -7.11
CA ASP A 374 24.57 -7.08 -6.95
C ASP A 374 25.51 -7.14 -5.72
N GLY A 375 25.36 -8.15 -4.87
CA GLY A 375 26.32 -8.42 -3.80
C GLY A 375 25.81 -9.19 -2.57
N ALA A 376 24.55 -9.61 -2.54
CA ALA A 376 23.90 -10.14 -1.34
C ALA A 376 23.36 -11.57 -1.55
N ASN A 377 22.27 -11.90 -0.86
CA ASN A 377 21.47 -13.13 -0.70
C ASN A 377 21.42 -14.23 -1.81
N ARG A 378 22.09 -14.07 -2.96
CA ARG A 378 22.15 -15.03 -4.10
C ARG A 378 20.77 -15.34 -4.68
N SER A 379 19.83 -14.42 -4.58
CA SER A 379 18.51 -14.55 -5.17
C SER A 379 18.54 -14.36 -6.69
N PHE A 380 19.50 -13.59 -7.20
CA PHE A 380 19.57 -13.13 -8.60
C PHE A 380 18.32 -12.37 -9.06
N CYS A 381 17.62 -11.75 -8.12
CA CYS A 381 16.39 -10.99 -8.35
C CYS A 381 16.56 -9.49 -8.14
N ASP A 382 17.78 -9.04 -7.79
CA ASP A 382 18.06 -7.62 -7.54
C ASP A 382 17.71 -6.79 -8.78
N LEU A 383 18.06 -7.32 -9.96
CA LEU A 383 17.60 -6.83 -11.26
C LEU A 383 17.17 -8.00 -12.13
N LEU A 384 16.07 -7.82 -12.87
CA LEU A 384 15.56 -8.79 -13.82
C LEU A 384 15.34 -8.16 -15.19
N PHE A 385 15.79 -8.87 -16.21
CA PHE A 385 15.58 -8.54 -17.62
C PHE A 385 15.22 -9.79 -18.41
N TYR A 386 14.74 -9.61 -19.63
CA TYR A 386 14.83 -10.67 -20.62
C TYR A 386 15.42 -10.17 -21.94
N VAL A 387 15.99 -11.10 -22.70
CA VAL A 387 16.53 -10.87 -24.03
C VAL A 387 15.54 -11.39 -25.06
N ASP A 388 15.12 -10.50 -25.97
CA ASP A 388 14.36 -10.85 -27.15
C ASP A 388 15.28 -10.87 -28.37
N ALA A 389 15.39 -12.00 -29.04
CA ALA A 389 16.26 -12.17 -30.20
C ALA A 389 15.43 -12.41 -31.46
N SER A 390 15.90 -11.86 -32.59
CA SER A 390 15.35 -12.17 -33.90
C SER A 390 16.47 -12.59 -34.87
N PRO A 391 16.48 -13.84 -35.38
CA PRO A 391 15.57 -14.94 -35.02
C PRO A 391 15.81 -15.45 -33.59
N GLU A 392 14.74 -15.90 -32.91
CA GLU A 392 14.79 -16.33 -31.50
C GLU A 392 15.77 -17.50 -31.29
N SER A 393 15.77 -18.45 -32.23
CA SER A 393 16.68 -19.61 -32.21
C SER A 393 18.16 -19.27 -32.34
N SER A 394 18.52 -18.00 -32.60
CA SER A 394 19.92 -17.57 -32.68
C SER A 394 20.63 -17.66 -31.32
N ILE A 395 19.88 -17.58 -30.22
CA ILE A 395 20.43 -17.52 -28.85
C ILE A 395 20.08 -18.74 -27.99
N ASP A 396 19.52 -19.78 -28.61
CA ASP A 396 19.14 -21.02 -27.97
C ASP A 396 20.37 -21.76 -27.45
N ASN A 397 20.29 -22.22 -26.20
CA ASN A 397 21.30 -23.07 -25.59
C ASN A 397 20.61 -24.18 -24.80
N PRO A 398 20.74 -25.47 -25.20
CA PRO A 398 20.03 -26.58 -24.57
C PRO A 398 20.49 -26.86 -23.13
N ASN A 399 21.63 -26.32 -22.72
CA ASN A 399 22.15 -26.49 -21.36
C ASN A 399 21.73 -25.35 -20.42
N ARG A 400 20.97 -24.36 -20.91
CA ARG A 400 20.43 -23.27 -20.09
C ARG A 400 19.35 -23.82 -19.16
N PRO A 401 19.40 -23.56 -17.84
CA PRO A 401 18.31 -23.95 -16.95
C PRO A 401 16.99 -23.32 -17.41
N ASN A 402 15.89 -23.98 -17.09
CA ASN A 402 14.59 -23.53 -17.54
C ASN A 402 13.63 -23.21 -16.40
N ILE A 403 12.75 -22.25 -16.67
CA ILE A 403 11.53 -22.03 -15.93
C ILE A 403 10.47 -22.88 -16.64
N PRO A 404 9.87 -23.87 -15.96
CA PRO A 404 8.91 -24.75 -16.59
C PRO A 404 7.67 -23.97 -17.06
N SER A 405 7.10 -24.38 -18.20
CA SER A 405 5.78 -23.92 -18.62
C SER A 405 4.73 -24.59 -17.74
N ASP A 406 4.42 -23.98 -16.59
CA ASP A 406 3.24 -24.34 -15.81
C ASP A 406 2.09 -23.39 -16.18
N ASP A 407 1.04 -23.96 -16.76
CA ASP A 407 -0.20 -23.23 -17.09
C ASP A 407 -1.17 -23.19 -15.91
N LYS A 408 -0.82 -23.78 -14.76
CA LYS A 408 -1.63 -23.63 -13.54
C LYS A 408 -1.68 -22.16 -13.14
N PRO A 409 -2.88 -21.62 -12.89
CA PRO A 409 -3.02 -20.30 -12.29
C PRO A 409 -2.24 -20.24 -10.98
N ILE A 410 -1.55 -19.13 -10.75
CA ILE A 410 -0.89 -18.86 -9.48
C ILE A 410 -2.01 -18.56 -8.47
N GLU A 411 -2.24 -19.49 -7.55
CA GLU A 411 -3.21 -19.28 -6.48
C GLU A 411 -2.70 -18.22 -5.52
N LYS A 412 -3.44 -17.11 -5.41
CA LYS A 412 -3.23 -16.10 -4.38
C LYS A 412 -4.13 -16.41 -3.18
N PRO A 413 -3.57 -16.54 -1.97
CA PRO A 413 -4.40 -16.65 -0.78
C PRO A 413 -5.24 -15.38 -0.61
N ASP A 414 -6.37 -15.52 0.07
CA ASP A 414 -7.15 -14.35 0.48
C ASP A 414 -6.29 -13.42 1.34
N ALA A 415 -6.40 -12.12 1.07
CA ALA A 415 -5.76 -11.10 1.90
C ALA A 415 -6.54 -10.90 3.20
N GLN A 416 -5.83 -10.46 4.24
CA GLN A 416 -6.40 -10.06 5.53
C GLN A 416 -6.03 -8.61 5.84
N GLU A 417 -7.05 -7.78 6.09
CA GLU A 417 -6.92 -6.42 6.65
C GLU A 417 -7.46 -6.41 8.09
N ASN A 418 -6.77 -5.71 8.99
CA ASN A 418 -7.21 -5.52 10.37
C ASN A 418 -7.57 -4.05 10.61
N LEU A 419 -8.69 -3.82 11.28
CA LEU A 419 -9.09 -2.51 11.82
C LEU A 419 -9.29 -2.66 13.33
N LYS A 420 -8.54 -1.90 14.13
CA LYS A 420 -8.57 -1.97 15.59
C LYS A 420 -8.81 -0.62 16.23
N GLY A 421 -9.39 -0.62 17.43
CA GLY A 421 -9.64 0.61 18.18
C GLY A 421 -10.23 0.33 19.55
N THR A 422 -10.53 1.42 20.25
CA THR A 422 -11.21 1.41 21.53
C THR A 422 -12.49 2.22 21.43
N LEU A 423 -13.60 1.62 21.83
CA LEU A 423 -14.88 2.31 21.98
C LEU A 423 -15.05 2.69 23.45
N ALA A 424 -15.33 3.96 23.70
CA ALA A 424 -15.59 4.51 25.02
C ALA A 424 -16.97 5.20 25.02
N PHE A 425 -17.76 4.95 26.06
CA PHE A 425 -19.14 5.42 26.18
C PHE A 425 -19.40 6.03 27.54
N GLU A 426 -20.36 6.96 27.55
CA GLU A 426 -21.10 7.46 28.71
C GLU A 426 -22.43 6.71 28.84
N ASP A 427 -22.89 6.40 30.05
CA ASP A 427 -24.17 5.74 30.34
C ASP A 427 -25.27 6.69 30.83
N ILE A 428 -24.90 7.96 31.04
CA ILE A 428 -25.74 9.04 31.55
C ILE A 428 -26.58 9.76 30.48
N TRP A 429 -26.46 9.36 29.22
CA TRP A 429 -27.27 9.91 28.13
C TRP A 429 -28.78 9.72 28.40
N PRO A 430 -29.64 10.73 28.18
CA PRO A 430 -29.37 12.00 27.48
C PRO A 430 -29.06 13.21 28.39
N ASP A 431 -28.90 13.01 29.71
CA ASP A 431 -28.88 14.13 30.67
C ASP A 431 -27.53 14.85 30.78
N GLY A 432 -26.43 14.19 30.38
CA GLY A 432 -25.08 14.77 30.43
C GLY A 432 -24.47 14.82 31.84
N GLY A 433 -23.15 15.01 31.93
CA GLY A 433 -22.43 14.92 33.21
C GLY A 433 -20.96 15.30 33.11
N ASP A 434 -20.09 14.41 33.59
CA ASP A 434 -18.65 14.62 33.72
C ASP A 434 -17.83 14.17 32.51
N TYR A 435 -18.39 13.42 31.55
CA TYR A 435 -17.76 13.12 30.25
C TYR A 435 -16.32 12.59 30.39
N ASP A 436 -16.09 11.71 31.37
CA ASP A 436 -14.80 11.04 31.59
C ASP A 436 -14.55 9.92 30.56
N MET A 437 -15.59 9.55 29.81
CA MET A 437 -15.62 8.54 28.75
C MET A 437 -15.17 7.17 29.27
N ASN A 438 -15.52 6.84 30.51
CA ASN A 438 -15.05 5.62 31.16
C ASN A 438 -16.17 4.64 31.55
N ASP A 439 -17.45 5.01 31.44
CA ASP A 439 -18.56 4.17 31.92
C ASP A 439 -18.53 2.76 31.34
N VAL A 440 -18.30 2.68 30.02
CA VAL A 440 -18.06 1.42 29.31
C VAL A 440 -16.91 1.60 28.32
N ILE A 441 -15.86 0.78 28.46
CA ILE A 441 -14.76 0.72 27.49
C ILE A 441 -14.61 -0.69 26.93
N VAL A 442 -14.66 -0.79 25.59
CA VAL A 442 -14.49 -2.03 24.83
C VAL A 442 -13.48 -1.83 23.73
N GLU A 443 -12.40 -2.59 23.76
CA GLU A 443 -11.46 -2.69 22.65
C GLU A 443 -11.99 -3.63 21.58
N TYR A 444 -11.69 -3.35 20.32
CA TYR A 444 -12.06 -4.21 19.21
C TYR A 444 -10.91 -4.44 18.22
N ASN A 445 -10.96 -5.58 17.55
CA ASN A 445 -10.22 -5.82 16.31
C ASN A 445 -11.12 -6.53 15.29
N ARG A 446 -11.20 -5.95 14.10
CA ARG A 446 -11.95 -6.48 12.96
C ARG A 446 -10.96 -6.96 11.90
N ALA A 447 -10.92 -8.26 11.65
CA ALA A 447 -10.18 -8.87 10.56
C ALA A 447 -11.11 -9.16 9.37
N ILE A 448 -10.83 -8.56 8.21
CA ILE A 448 -11.59 -8.72 6.96
C ILE A 448 -10.78 -9.57 6.00
N TYR A 449 -11.37 -10.65 5.49
CA TYR A 449 -10.75 -11.56 4.53
C TYR A 449 -11.41 -11.44 3.16
N PHE A 450 -10.59 -11.23 2.12
CA PHE A 450 -11.06 -10.98 0.76
C PHE A 450 -10.12 -11.56 -0.31
N ASN A 451 -10.69 -11.93 -1.45
CA ASN A 451 -9.95 -12.52 -2.57
C ASN A 451 -9.32 -11.43 -3.48
N THR A 452 -8.68 -11.85 -4.57
CA THR A 452 -8.05 -10.98 -5.58
C THR A 452 -9.01 -10.05 -6.33
N GLU A 453 -10.32 -10.31 -6.26
CA GLU A 453 -11.38 -9.45 -6.81
C GLU A 453 -11.94 -8.50 -5.73
N ASN A 454 -11.30 -8.45 -4.56
CA ASN A 454 -11.74 -7.71 -3.37
C ASN A 454 -13.10 -8.13 -2.82
N MET A 455 -13.54 -9.36 -3.12
CA MET A 455 -14.79 -9.92 -2.61
C MET A 455 -14.58 -10.50 -1.21
N ILE A 456 -15.38 -10.04 -0.24
CA ILE A 456 -15.29 -10.48 1.15
C ILE A 456 -15.91 -11.87 1.30
N ASN A 457 -15.22 -12.75 2.02
CA ASN A 457 -15.72 -14.10 2.36
C ASN A 457 -15.86 -14.35 3.87
N LYS A 458 -15.13 -13.60 4.70
CA LYS A 458 -15.12 -13.76 6.15
C LYS A 458 -14.77 -12.45 6.83
N ILE A 459 -15.48 -12.15 7.91
CA ILE A 459 -15.14 -11.08 8.86
C ILE A 459 -15.04 -11.70 10.25
N VAL A 460 -13.97 -11.41 10.97
CA VAL A 460 -13.81 -11.81 12.38
C VAL A 460 -13.72 -10.54 13.21
N ASP A 461 -14.75 -10.29 14.02
CA ASP A 461 -14.78 -9.18 14.96
C ASP A 461 -14.45 -9.73 16.36
N THR A 462 -13.43 -9.19 17.02
CA THR A 462 -13.11 -9.48 18.42
C THR A 462 -13.43 -8.26 19.27
N PHE A 463 -13.92 -8.50 20.49
CA PHE A 463 -14.25 -7.45 21.47
C PHE A 463 -13.72 -7.83 22.85
N THR A 464 -13.02 -6.91 23.50
CA THR A 464 -12.47 -7.08 24.85
C THR A 464 -12.98 -5.96 25.75
N PRO A 465 -13.80 -6.26 26.78
CA PRO A 465 -14.21 -5.25 27.74
C PRO A 465 -13.04 -4.97 28.68
N THR A 466 -12.58 -3.72 28.73
CA THR A 466 -11.37 -3.33 29.46
C THR A 466 -11.65 -2.49 30.69
N HIS A 467 -12.79 -1.79 30.73
CA HIS A 467 -13.17 -0.94 31.85
C HIS A 467 -14.69 -0.85 32.05
N ASP A 468 -15.09 -0.56 33.29
CA ASP A 468 -16.47 -0.37 33.76
C ASP A 468 -16.43 0.67 34.89
N GLY A 469 -16.65 1.94 34.55
CA GLY A 469 -16.88 3.04 35.51
C GLY A 469 -18.34 3.15 35.95
N ALA A 470 -19.25 2.66 35.10
CA ALA A 470 -20.69 2.81 35.23
C ALA A 470 -21.28 2.38 36.59
N MET A 471 -22.32 3.08 37.04
CA MET A 471 -23.19 2.61 38.13
C MET A 471 -24.11 1.46 37.66
N TYR A 472 -24.59 1.51 36.41
CA TYR A 472 -25.57 0.58 35.87
C TYR A 472 -24.96 -0.68 35.26
N ASP A 473 -25.76 -1.75 35.11
CA ASP A 473 -25.38 -2.93 34.34
C ASP A 473 -25.69 -2.68 32.87
N ASN A 474 -24.68 -2.24 32.12
CA ASN A 474 -24.80 -1.88 30.71
C ASN A 474 -24.36 -3.04 29.80
N ALA A 475 -25.11 -3.27 28.71
CA ALA A 475 -24.70 -4.21 27.68
C ALA A 475 -23.92 -3.51 26.58
N PHE A 476 -22.99 -4.23 25.93
CA PHE A 476 -22.34 -3.79 24.69
C PHE A 476 -22.88 -4.60 23.50
N ALA A 477 -23.26 -3.89 22.44
CA ALA A 477 -23.80 -4.46 21.22
C ALA A 477 -23.25 -3.73 19.98
N TYR A 478 -23.40 -4.36 18.81
CA TYR A 478 -23.20 -3.68 17.54
C TYR A 478 -24.24 -4.13 16.52
N GLN A 479 -24.73 -3.16 15.77
CA GLN A 479 -25.68 -3.35 14.69
C GLN A 479 -24.94 -3.50 13.36
N ILE A 480 -25.39 -4.46 12.57
CA ILE A 480 -24.88 -4.78 11.24
C ILE A 480 -25.96 -4.42 10.23
N ASP A 481 -25.56 -3.95 9.05
CA ASP A 481 -26.50 -3.79 7.94
C ASP A 481 -27.16 -5.13 7.60
N GLY A 482 -28.50 -5.16 7.53
CA GLY A 482 -29.25 -6.42 7.37
C GLY A 482 -28.86 -7.24 6.14
N GLY A 483 -28.40 -6.60 5.06
CA GLY A 483 -27.90 -7.28 3.85
C GLY A 483 -26.51 -7.93 4.03
N ARG A 484 -25.88 -7.75 5.19
CA ARG A 484 -24.47 -8.08 5.46
C ARG A 484 -24.24 -8.77 6.80
N PHE A 485 -25.30 -9.36 7.36
CA PHE A 485 -25.22 -10.09 8.61
C PHE A 485 -24.36 -11.35 8.50
N GLY A 486 -24.49 -12.08 7.39
CA GLY A 486 -23.77 -13.34 7.14
C GLY A 486 -24.16 -14.45 8.12
N LYS A 487 -23.44 -15.57 8.06
CA LYS A 487 -23.57 -16.66 9.03
C LYS A 487 -22.66 -16.39 10.23
N VAL A 488 -23.26 -16.28 11.42
CA VAL A 488 -22.56 -15.96 12.67
C VAL A 488 -22.16 -17.23 13.43
N THR A 489 -20.94 -17.25 13.95
CA THR A 489 -20.45 -18.16 14.99
C THR A 489 -19.67 -17.37 16.04
N SER A 490 -19.65 -17.82 17.29
CA SER A 490 -18.94 -17.15 18.39
C SER A 490 -18.25 -18.18 19.29
N ASP A 491 -17.14 -17.78 19.91
CA ASP A 491 -16.44 -18.56 20.95
C ASP A 491 -17.07 -18.42 22.35
N LYS A 492 -17.97 -17.45 22.52
CA LYS A 492 -18.70 -17.16 23.76
C LYS A 492 -20.18 -16.97 23.51
N ASP A 493 -20.95 -17.01 24.60
CA ASP A 493 -22.38 -16.75 24.59
C ASP A 493 -22.67 -15.30 24.17
N ILE A 494 -23.18 -15.15 22.95
CA ILE A 494 -23.68 -13.89 22.39
C ILE A 494 -25.19 -13.98 22.20
N LYS A 495 -25.86 -12.83 22.06
CA LYS A 495 -27.28 -12.79 21.69
C LYS A 495 -27.44 -12.09 20.35
N VAL A 496 -27.98 -12.82 19.37
CA VAL A 496 -28.40 -12.25 18.08
C VAL A 496 -29.81 -11.69 18.23
N GLU A 497 -29.99 -10.41 17.93
CA GLU A 497 -31.28 -9.71 17.93
C GLU A 497 -31.64 -9.35 16.48
N SER A 498 -32.41 -10.23 15.83
CA SER A 498 -32.70 -10.16 14.39
C SER A 498 -33.53 -8.92 14.02
N GLU A 499 -34.40 -8.46 14.92
CA GLU A 499 -35.31 -7.32 14.73
C GLU A 499 -34.58 -5.99 14.60
N THR A 500 -33.41 -5.87 15.25
CA THR A 500 -32.53 -4.70 15.16
C THR A 500 -31.30 -4.97 14.29
N SER A 501 -31.14 -6.19 13.78
CA SER A 501 -29.93 -6.67 13.09
C SER A 501 -28.66 -6.49 13.93
N SER A 502 -28.75 -6.81 15.22
CA SER A 502 -27.67 -6.56 16.18
C SER A 502 -27.14 -7.84 16.81
N ILE A 503 -25.90 -7.77 17.28
CA ILE A 503 -25.30 -8.78 18.14
C ILE A 503 -24.95 -8.11 19.46
N ILE A 504 -25.60 -8.57 20.53
CA ILE A 504 -25.27 -8.21 21.90
C ILE A 504 -24.13 -9.13 22.34
N VAL A 505 -22.94 -8.55 22.48
CA VAL A 505 -21.70 -9.27 22.75
C VAL A 505 -21.55 -9.53 24.24
N PHE A 506 -21.77 -8.49 25.05
CA PHE A 506 -21.71 -8.58 26.52
C PHE A 506 -23.04 -8.10 27.08
N PRO A 507 -23.90 -8.99 27.62
CA PRO A 507 -25.12 -8.59 28.31
C PRO A 507 -24.90 -7.73 29.57
N SER A 508 -23.71 -7.79 30.17
CA SER A 508 -23.25 -6.88 31.21
C SER A 508 -21.73 -6.72 31.07
N VAL A 509 -21.27 -5.53 30.70
CA VAL A 509 -19.84 -5.20 30.63
C VAL A 509 -19.21 -5.24 32.02
N LYS A 510 -19.91 -4.70 33.03
CA LYS A 510 -19.57 -4.81 34.45
C LYS A 510 -19.20 -6.21 34.88
N GLN A 511 -20.06 -7.19 34.60
CA GLN A 511 -19.78 -8.59 34.92
C GLN A 511 -18.67 -9.17 34.03
N ALA A 512 -18.57 -8.74 32.78
CA ALA A 512 -17.52 -9.20 31.88
C ALA A 512 -16.12 -8.75 32.35
N VAL A 513 -15.98 -7.50 32.82
CA VAL A 513 -14.74 -6.96 33.40
C VAL A 513 -14.44 -7.61 34.75
N LYS A 514 -15.38 -7.58 35.70
CA LYS A 514 -15.19 -8.16 37.05
C LYS A 514 -14.93 -9.67 37.03
N GLY A 515 -15.68 -10.39 36.18
CA GLY A 515 -15.55 -11.82 35.97
C GLY A 515 -14.37 -12.22 35.07
N LYS A 516 -13.65 -11.25 34.50
CA LYS A 516 -12.52 -11.46 33.57
C LYS A 516 -12.89 -12.40 32.42
N VAL A 517 -14.07 -12.17 31.83
CA VAL A 517 -14.57 -12.97 30.70
C VAL A 517 -13.56 -12.96 29.56
N GLY A 518 -12.84 -11.85 29.33
CA GLY A 518 -11.82 -11.69 28.30
C GLY A 518 -12.41 -11.46 26.89
N THR A 519 -11.58 -11.58 25.86
CA THR A 519 -11.95 -11.31 24.45
C THR A 519 -13.00 -12.26 23.91
N CYS A 520 -14.13 -11.74 23.41
CA CYS A 520 -15.12 -12.50 22.63
C CYS A 520 -14.78 -12.41 21.14
N THR A 521 -14.80 -13.53 20.42
CA THR A 521 -14.51 -13.64 19.00
C THR A 521 -15.79 -14.04 18.26
N ILE A 522 -16.25 -13.16 17.37
CA ILE A 522 -17.42 -13.38 16.52
C ILE A 522 -16.94 -13.51 15.08
N THR A 523 -17.21 -14.65 14.46
CA THR A 523 -16.90 -14.90 13.05
C THR A 523 -18.18 -14.85 12.22
N ARG A 524 -18.16 -14.02 11.18
CA ARG A 524 -19.19 -13.93 10.15
C ARG A 524 -18.64 -14.48 8.85
N THR A 525 -19.26 -15.52 8.31
CA THR A 525 -18.93 -16.06 6.99
C THR A 525 -20.01 -15.71 5.98
N PHE A 526 -19.57 -15.52 4.74
CA PHE A 526 -20.43 -15.13 3.63
C PHE A 526 -20.34 -16.21 2.55
N GLU A 527 -21.47 -16.58 1.95
CA GLU A 527 -21.43 -17.41 0.76
C GLU A 527 -20.62 -16.69 -0.32
N LYS A 528 -19.84 -17.46 -1.10
CA LYS A 528 -18.70 -16.93 -1.86
C LYS A 528 -19.13 -15.74 -2.73
N ALA A 529 -18.44 -14.61 -2.54
CA ALA A 529 -18.62 -13.35 -3.29
C ALA A 529 -19.92 -12.56 -3.02
N THR A 530 -20.37 -12.45 -1.76
CA THR A 530 -21.60 -11.69 -1.43
C THR A 530 -21.48 -10.18 -1.72
N PHE A 531 -20.33 -9.54 -1.43
CA PHE A 531 -20.12 -8.12 -1.75
C PHE A 531 -18.63 -7.75 -1.79
N ASN A 532 -18.31 -6.71 -2.57
CA ASN A 532 -16.96 -6.14 -2.67
C ASN A 532 -16.62 -5.31 -1.43
N LYS A 533 -15.35 -5.32 -1.02
CA LYS A 533 -14.82 -4.52 0.10
C LYS A 533 -15.08 -3.02 -0.04
N GLU A 534 -15.08 -2.46 -1.25
CA GLU A 534 -15.41 -1.04 -1.47
C GLU A 534 -16.81 -0.67 -0.96
N ASN A 535 -17.71 -1.66 -0.95
CA ASN A 535 -19.07 -1.46 -0.51
C ASN A 535 -19.18 -1.65 1.00
N LEU A 536 -18.19 -2.22 1.70
CA LEU A 536 -18.24 -2.54 3.14
C LEU A 536 -18.68 -1.33 3.97
N LYS A 537 -19.62 -1.58 4.89
CA LYS A 537 -20.23 -0.58 5.76
C LYS A 537 -19.62 -0.78 7.14
N ILE A 538 -19.28 0.32 7.80
CA ILE A 538 -18.86 0.32 9.20
C ILE A 538 -20.06 -0.18 10.03
N TYR A 539 -19.82 -1.00 11.07
CA TYR A 539 -20.91 -1.37 11.98
C TYR A 539 -21.35 -0.14 12.79
N ASN A 540 -22.49 -0.23 13.48
CA ASN A 540 -22.92 0.77 14.45
C ASN A 540 -22.76 0.18 15.86
N PRO A 541 -21.69 0.50 16.60
CA PRO A 541 -21.51 0.02 17.97
C PRO A 541 -22.29 0.89 18.96
N TYR A 542 -22.83 0.27 20.00
CA TYR A 542 -23.63 0.98 21.01
C TYR A 542 -23.68 0.23 22.34
N ILE A 543 -24.05 0.95 23.40
CA ILE A 543 -24.40 0.33 24.68
C ILE A 543 -25.91 0.39 24.92
N ILE A 544 -26.42 -0.56 25.72
CA ILE A 544 -27.79 -0.55 26.23
C ILE A 544 -27.72 -0.32 27.73
N VAL A 545 -28.25 0.81 28.19
CA VAL A 545 -28.23 1.18 29.61
C VAL A 545 -29.26 0.34 30.38
N LYS A 546 -28.86 -0.22 31.53
CA LYS A 546 -29.72 -1.10 32.36
C LYS A 546 -30.32 -2.26 31.56
N TYR A 547 -29.47 -3.02 30.88
CA TYR A 547 -29.90 -4.01 29.91
C TYR A 547 -30.88 -5.05 30.49
N ALA A 548 -32.02 -5.21 29.83
CA ALA A 548 -32.93 -6.33 30.00
C ALA A 548 -33.23 -7.00 28.66
N ALA A 549 -33.24 -8.34 28.65
CA ALA A 549 -33.39 -9.13 27.43
C ALA A 549 -34.76 -8.89 26.75
N GLY A 550 -34.73 -8.55 25.45
CA GLY A 550 -35.94 -8.31 24.65
C GLY A 550 -36.69 -7.02 24.99
N GLN A 551 -36.13 -6.14 25.83
CA GLN A 551 -36.75 -4.86 26.16
C GLN A 551 -36.83 -3.96 24.92
N GLN A 552 -38.02 -3.44 24.64
CA GLN A 552 -38.26 -2.34 23.70
C GLN A 552 -38.40 -1.03 24.46
N ASN A 553 -38.30 0.10 23.76
CA ASN A 553 -38.24 1.44 24.35
C ASN A 553 -37.11 1.50 25.41
N ARG A 554 -35.92 1.06 25.02
CA ARG A 554 -34.73 1.04 25.88
C ARG A 554 -33.82 2.23 25.58
N THR A 555 -33.00 2.59 26.55
CA THR A 555 -31.96 3.60 26.38
C THR A 555 -30.77 2.97 25.65
N GLU A 556 -30.43 3.53 24.48
CA GLU A 556 -29.27 3.12 23.68
C GLU A 556 -28.36 4.33 23.49
N VAL A 557 -27.05 4.16 23.70
CA VAL A 557 -26.05 5.22 23.48
C VAL A 557 -25.17 4.81 22.31
N HIS A 558 -25.24 5.59 21.24
CA HIS A 558 -24.53 5.35 19.98
C HIS A 558 -23.41 6.36 19.78
N LEU A 559 -22.51 6.08 18.82
CA LEU A 559 -21.57 7.08 18.32
C LEU A 559 -22.32 8.32 17.75
N PRO A 560 -21.72 9.52 17.83
CA PRO A 560 -22.30 10.75 17.29
C PRO A 560 -22.86 10.59 15.88
N LYS A 561 -24.10 11.06 15.68
CA LYS A 561 -24.83 11.03 14.39
C LYS A 561 -25.18 9.63 13.85
N TYR A 562 -24.91 8.55 14.58
CA TYR A 562 -25.42 7.24 14.23
C TYR A 562 -26.92 7.14 14.56
N SER A 563 -27.65 6.33 13.80
CA SER A 563 -29.07 6.13 14.03
C SER A 563 -29.31 5.11 15.15
N PRO A 564 -30.30 5.33 16.05
CA PRO A 564 -30.70 4.33 17.03
C PRO A 564 -31.31 3.10 16.37
N THR A 565 -31.40 1.99 17.11
CA THR A 565 -32.12 0.82 16.62
C THR A 565 -33.64 1.02 16.69
N SER A 566 -34.39 0.07 16.13
CA SER A 566 -35.86 0.05 16.24
C SER A 566 -36.37 -0.18 17.67
N TYR A 567 -35.51 -0.58 18.61
CA TYR A 567 -35.86 -0.82 20.01
C TYR A 567 -35.55 0.37 20.93
N ALA A 568 -34.85 1.40 20.43
CA ALA A 568 -34.55 2.60 21.19
C ALA A 568 -35.82 3.37 21.59
N ASP A 569 -35.80 3.95 22.78
CA ASP A 569 -36.80 4.93 23.20
C ASP A 569 -36.62 6.24 22.42
N LYS A 570 -37.49 6.46 21.43
CA LYS A 570 -37.49 7.65 20.58
C LYS A 570 -37.80 8.94 21.35
N SER A 571 -38.40 8.85 22.54
CA SER A 571 -38.66 10.01 23.38
C SER A 571 -37.39 10.62 23.98
N LEU A 572 -36.28 9.86 24.06
CA LEU A 572 -34.98 10.35 24.55
C LEU A 572 -34.16 11.07 23.47
N ILE A 573 -34.40 10.78 22.19
CA ILE A 573 -33.67 11.42 21.09
C ILE A 573 -33.97 12.93 21.07
N GLY A 574 -32.92 13.75 21.16
CA GLY A 574 -32.97 15.21 21.22
C GLY A 574 -33.53 15.79 22.53
N SER A 575 -33.74 14.97 23.57
CA SER A 575 -34.15 15.47 24.89
C SER A 575 -32.94 15.90 25.74
N SER A 576 -33.19 16.61 26.83
CA SER A 576 -32.16 17.01 27.80
C SER A 576 -30.93 17.67 27.17
N LYS A 577 -29.75 17.04 27.24
CA LYS A 577 -28.50 17.50 26.66
C LYS A 577 -28.17 16.85 25.32
N ASP A 578 -29.00 15.95 24.81
CA ASP A 578 -28.75 15.29 23.53
C ASP A 578 -28.95 16.23 22.34
N VAL A 579 -27.96 16.21 21.45
CA VAL A 579 -28.04 16.57 20.04
C VAL A 579 -27.22 15.55 19.25
N TYR A 580 -27.88 14.52 18.70
CA TYR A 580 -27.21 13.47 17.91
C TYR A 580 -26.12 12.68 18.66
N TYR A 581 -26.32 12.36 19.94
CA TYR A 581 -25.33 11.77 20.86
C TYR A 581 -24.09 12.65 21.09
N ILE A 582 -24.30 13.97 21.00
CA ILE A 582 -23.36 15.01 21.39
C ILE A 582 -24.06 15.86 22.45
N ASP A 583 -23.33 16.31 23.46
CA ASP A 583 -23.85 17.32 24.39
C ASP A 583 -24.29 18.56 23.60
N ARG A 584 -25.36 19.20 24.07
CA ARG A 584 -25.99 20.35 23.41
C ARG A 584 -25.08 21.55 23.25
N ASP A 585 -24.06 21.70 24.09
CA ASP A 585 -23.06 22.77 23.95
C ASP A 585 -21.98 22.40 22.91
N GLY A 586 -22.03 21.18 22.36
CA GLY A 586 -21.15 20.66 21.31
C GLY A 586 -19.76 20.26 21.81
N ALA A 587 -19.53 20.29 23.12
CA ALA A 587 -18.20 20.13 23.71
C ALA A 587 -17.76 18.66 23.80
N TYR A 588 -18.69 17.74 24.04
CA TYR A 588 -18.41 16.34 24.35
C TYR A 588 -19.37 15.39 23.61
N PRO A 589 -18.88 14.26 23.10
CA PRO A 589 -19.74 13.18 22.63
C PRO A 589 -20.15 12.28 23.80
N PHE A 590 -21.24 11.54 23.66
CA PHE A 590 -21.61 10.47 24.61
C PHE A 590 -20.94 9.12 24.28
N ALA A 591 -20.29 9.02 23.13
CA ALA A 591 -19.50 7.86 22.73
C ALA A 591 -18.41 8.26 21.74
N ILE A 592 -17.28 7.56 21.74
CA ILE A 592 -16.17 7.83 20.83
C ILE A 592 -15.44 6.55 20.39
N ASP A 593 -15.09 6.46 19.11
CA ASP A 593 -14.18 5.45 18.56
C ASP A 593 -12.77 6.04 18.48
N ILE A 594 -11.81 5.41 19.15
CA ILE A 594 -10.43 5.88 19.26
C ILE A 594 -9.52 4.90 18.49
N PRO A 595 -8.64 5.37 17.60
CA PRO A 595 -7.87 4.51 16.70
C PRO A 595 -6.62 3.91 17.36
N MET A 596 -6.76 3.42 18.59
CA MET A 596 -5.72 2.74 19.33
C MET A 596 -6.30 1.69 20.28
N LEU A 597 -5.47 0.71 20.62
CA LEU A 597 -5.71 -0.20 21.75
C LEU A 597 -4.99 0.36 23.00
N ASN A 598 -5.33 -0.18 24.16
CA ASN A 598 -4.80 0.21 25.46
C ASN A 598 -5.02 1.69 25.79
N PHE A 599 -6.19 2.23 25.42
CA PHE A 599 -6.59 3.57 25.85
C PHE A 599 -6.65 3.60 27.39
N ILE A 600 -6.07 4.63 27.99
CA ILE A 600 -6.03 4.78 29.44
C ILE A 600 -7.34 5.45 29.87
N PRO A 601 -8.20 4.78 30.67
CA PRO A 601 -9.43 5.37 31.17
C PRO A 601 -9.12 6.58 32.07
N VAL A 602 -9.92 7.63 31.95
CA VAL A 602 -9.78 8.84 32.77
C VAL A 602 -10.27 8.53 34.19
N THR A 603 -9.68 9.20 35.17
CA THR A 603 -10.15 9.09 36.56
C THR A 603 -11.63 9.46 36.66
N GLU A 604 -12.42 8.59 37.29
CA GLU A 604 -13.85 8.80 37.56
C GLU A 604 -14.16 10.24 37.96
N THR A 605 -15.22 10.81 37.40
CA THR A 605 -15.72 12.18 37.65
C THR A 605 -14.90 13.33 37.08
N HIS A 606 -13.83 13.03 36.35
CA HIS A 606 -13.00 14.06 35.69
C HIS A 606 -13.21 14.03 34.18
N ASN A 607 -13.61 15.17 33.60
CA ASN A 607 -13.75 15.30 32.14
C ASN A 607 -12.51 14.81 31.39
N ILE A 608 -12.71 14.21 30.22
CA ILE A 608 -11.64 13.62 29.42
C ILE A 608 -10.42 14.54 29.20
N ASP A 609 -10.63 15.84 29.07
CA ASP A 609 -9.61 16.87 28.89
C ASP A 609 -8.75 17.17 30.13
N THR A 610 -9.06 16.60 31.30
CA THR A 610 -8.16 16.69 32.47
C THR A 610 -6.92 15.82 32.31
N GLU A 611 -7.06 14.65 31.69
CA GLU A 611 -5.96 13.69 31.49
C GLU A 611 -5.56 13.57 29.99
N TYR A 612 -6.42 14.04 29.08
CA TYR A 612 -6.12 14.24 27.66
C TYR A 612 -6.25 15.72 27.27
N PRO A 613 -5.32 16.59 27.66
CA PRO A 613 -5.46 18.06 27.57
C PRO A 613 -5.59 18.61 26.14
N TYR A 614 -5.29 17.80 25.13
CA TYR A 614 -5.44 18.16 23.72
C TYR A 614 -6.81 17.82 23.13
N PHE A 615 -7.66 17.06 23.84
CA PHE A 615 -9.01 16.70 23.40
C PHE A 615 -9.84 17.95 23.09
N LYS A 616 -9.85 18.92 24.02
CA LYS A 616 -10.60 20.15 23.85
C LYS A 616 -10.16 20.95 22.63
N ASN A 617 -8.85 21.10 22.41
CA ASN A 617 -8.34 21.79 21.23
C ASN A 617 -8.73 21.08 19.92
N TRP A 618 -8.77 19.73 19.93
CA TRP A 618 -9.24 18.95 18.80
C TRP A 618 -10.74 19.15 18.55
N ALA A 619 -11.58 19.04 19.58
CA ALA A 619 -13.02 19.25 19.50
C ALA A 619 -13.39 20.68 19.07
N ASP A 620 -12.82 21.71 19.72
CA ASP A 620 -13.05 23.13 19.40
C ASP A 620 -12.58 23.50 17.97
N SER A 621 -11.63 22.73 17.42
CA SER A 621 -11.13 22.89 16.05
C SER A 621 -11.86 22.05 15.00
N TRP A 622 -12.92 21.34 15.39
CA TRP A 622 -13.67 20.41 14.53
C TRP A 622 -12.75 19.37 13.88
N GLY A 623 -11.83 18.84 14.68
CA GLY A 623 -10.91 17.80 14.26
C GLY A 623 -9.74 18.25 13.38
N SER A 624 -9.56 19.56 13.15
CA SER A 624 -8.48 20.09 12.29
C SER A 624 -7.13 20.26 13.00
N LYS A 625 -7.12 20.29 14.33
CA LYS A 625 -5.90 20.40 15.16
C LYS A 625 -5.85 19.28 16.18
N SER A 626 -4.65 18.97 16.68
CA SER A 626 -4.45 17.95 17.74
C SER A 626 -5.11 16.60 17.40
N THR A 627 -5.04 16.20 16.13
CA THR A 627 -5.64 14.96 15.60
C THR A 627 -5.10 13.69 16.26
N ASP A 628 -3.94 13.78 16.94
CA ASP A 628 -3.31 12.71 17.72
C ASP A 628 -3.57 12.82 19.25
N TRP A 629 -4.57 13.59 19.70
CA TRP A 629 -4.81 13.89 21.12
C TRP A 629 -4.83 12.64 22.03
N TYR A 630 -5.39 11.54 21.54
CA TYR A 630 -5.51 10.26 22.25
C TYR A 630 -4.16 9.59 22.54
N LYS A 631 -3.08 10.01 21.87
CA LYS A 631 -1.70 9.56 22.17
C LYS A 631 -1.02 10.37 23.29
N ARG A 632 -1.69 11.38 23.84
CA ARG A 632 -1.09 12.42 24.71
C ARG A 632 -1.67 12.43 26.13
N TYR A 633 -1.74 11.25 26.76
CA TYR A 633 -2.16 11.09 28.15
C TYR A 633 -1.23 11.82 29.14
N GLN A 634 -1.81 12.42 30.16
CA GLN A 634 -1.11 12.99 31.31
C GLN A 634 -1.80 12.52 32.59
N SER A 635 -1.03 11.85 33.47
CA SER A 635 -1.55 11.48 34.79
C SER A 635 -1.98 12.74 35.55
N SER A 636 -3.14 12.68 36.20
CA SER A 636 -3.59 13.73 37.11
C SER A 636 -2.49 13.99 38.16
N LYS A 637 -2.12 15.27 38.34
CA LYS A 637 -1.25 15.66 39.44
C LYS A 637 -2.09 15.60 40.71
N ASN A 638 -1.76 14.67 41.62
CA ASN A 638 -2.31 14.59 42.97
C ASN A 638 -2.36 15.96 43.67
#